data_AF-A0A6L4AEE1-F1
#
_entry.id   AF-A0A6L4AEE1-F1
#
_cell.length_a   1.000
_cell.length_b   1.000
_cell.length_c   1.000
_cell.angle_alpha   90.00
_cell.angle_beta   90.00
_cell.angle_gamma   90.00
#
_symmetry.space_group_name_H-M   'P 1'
#
loop_
_entity.id
_entity.type
_entity.pdbx_description
1 polymer ?
#
loop_
_entity_poly.entity_id
_entity_poly.type
_entity_poly.pdbx_seq_one_letter_code
_entity_poly.pdbx_strand_id
1 'polypeptide(L)'
;MGSTSLTKTDPHEFVKTPLPEDLAKRDIGLTENARTVLKKRYLRRGPDGKPVETVEEMFWRVAYNVALAEKTLGGDEAQVEQWARKFYDLLTGLQFFPNSPTFTGAGTPLGQLAACFVLRIDDDMGRTGSGIFETLRHAALIQQTGGGNGFSFSRLRPKGSIVKTSNGIATGPIGFLRVYDQAFGEIAQGGSRRGANMAVLNISHPDIRDFITSKSKEGNIANFNISVGITDEFMSAVETGSTFDLVNPVDGKVWETVDARELFKMIVEYAHHNGEPGVLFLDAANRENPVPHLYELESTNPCFVGSARIATEFGLLRLDELAESEIAAFVASDNRAPTNHKSKDIGTIPGVALRPASPVWMTRSNAPVMKLTTKGGYQITATPDHKFLTTKGYVELQNLNIGDRLLIQSGEGAWSRNYDLPNVQYMQEIMAEMALSGDRASGHTVQRRDFHNLYANLPQKWSYELGIVIGWLVGDGWLSPNSGSPLGMVFSKDESLELIHSAMQNWFGSGHIHDRTSLKQMTYGRVPFEFFHSLGVLAVPAHEKRVPDSIWTAPREVVIGFLQALFSADGTVHTKGLNHDCTVRLASSSPDLLRDVQILLGNFGIAARIYQRRKAGVQAMPDGKGGLKDYNYKAQY
;
A
#
# COMPACT_ATOMS: atom_id res chain seq x y z
N MET A 1 -22.76 -39.11 -48.68
CA MET A 1 -22.74 -37.97 -47.73
C MET A 1 -22.32 -38.50 -46.37
N GLY A 2 -21.63 -37.70 -45.55
CA GLY A 2 -21.27 -38.07 -44.17
C GLY A 2 -19.80 -38.36 -43.93
N SER A 3 -18.90 -37.41 -44.20
CA SER A 3 -17.57 -37.40 -43.59
C SER A 3 -17.63 -36.62 -42.27
N THR A 4 -17.51 -37.32 -41.14
CA THR A 4 -17.39 -36.71 -39.82
C THR A 4 -16.06 -35.95 -39.71
N SER A 5 -16.14 -34.63 -39.76
CA SER A 5 -15.00 -33.75 -39.50
C SER A 5 -14.66 -33.81 -38.01
N LEU A 6 -13.65 -34.62 -37.66
CA LEU A 6 -12.93 -34.47 -36.39
C LEU A 6 -12.15 -33.15 -36.43
N THR A 7 -12.79 -32.08 -35.96
CA THR A 7 -12.12 -30.80 -35.71
C THR A 7 -11.01 -31.03 -34.71
N LYS A 8 -9.75 -30.88 -35.15
CA LYS A 8 -8.61 -30.75 -34.24
C LYS A 8 -8.80 -29.47 -33.43
N THR A 9 -9.18 -29.61 -32.17
CA THR A 9 -9.11 -28.53 -31.18
C THR A 9 -7.66 -28.06 -31.10
N ASP A 10 -7.44 -26.75 -31.15
CA ASP A 10 -6.11 -26.17 -30.95
C ASP A 10 -5.65 -26.49 -29.51
N PRO A 11 -4.46 -27.09 -29.28
CA PRO A 11 -3.95 -27.33 -27.94
C PRO A 11 -3.72 -26.06 -27.10
N HIS A 12 -3.86 -24.87 -27.71
CA HIS A 12 -3.87 -23.57 -27.03
C HIS A 12 -5.28 -23.01 -26.76
N GLU A 13 -6.35 -23.67 -27.18
CA GLU A 13 -7.73 -23.23 -26.94
C GLU A 13 -8.13 -23.47 -25.47
N PHE A 14 -8.51 -22.40 -24.77
CA PHE A 14 -8.80 -22.45 -23.34
C PHE A 14 -10.13 -23.17 -23.05
N VAL A 15 -10.04 -24.34 -22.40
CA VAL A 15 -11.21 -25.02 -21.85
C VAL A 15 -11.69 -24.29 -20.60
N LYS A 16 -12.81 -23.57 -20.74
CA LYS A 16 -13.47 -22.86 -19.63
C LYS A 16 -14.12 -23.85 -18.67
N THR A 17 -13.66 -23.91 -17.42
CA THR A 17 -14.31 -24.68 -16.35
C THR A 17 -15.70 -24.11 -16.07
N PRO A 18 -16.80 -24.88 -16.22
CA PRO A 18 -18.14 -24.38 -15.94
C PRO A 18 -18.30 -24.02 -14.45
N LEU A 19 -18.77 -22.81 -14.17
CA LEU A 19 -19.17 -22.38 -12.83
C LEU A 19 -20.52 -23.02 -12.46
N PRO A 20 -20.64 -23.74 -11.33
CA PRO A 20 -21.91 -24.29 -10.88
C PRO A 20 -23.00 -23.22 -10.74
N GLU A 21 -24.23 -23.54 -11.16
CA GLU A 21 -25.32 -22.56 -11.27
C GLU A 21 -25.71 -21.94 -9.92
N ASP A 22 -25.53 -22.68 -8.82
CA ASP A 22 -25.75 -22.20 -7.46
C ASP A 22 -24.69 -21.17 -7.02
N LEU A 23 -23.44 -21.31 -7.48
CA LEU A 23 -22.37 -20.34 -7.26
C LEU A 23 -22.47 -19.14 -8.21
N ALA A 24 -22.94 -19.34 -9.44
CA ALA A 24 -23.14 -18.28 -10.43
C ALA A 24 -24.21 -17.25 -10.02
N LYS A 25 -25.16 -17.65 -9.16
CA LYS A 25 -26.22 -16.79 -8.61
C LYS A 25 -25.86 -16.16 -7.26
N ARG A 26 -24.73 -16.53 -6.68
CA ARG A 26 -24.29 -16.03 -5.37
C ARG A 26 -23.53 -14.73 -5.54
N ASP A 27 -23.96 -13.69 -4.84
CA ASP A 27 -23.12 -12.51 -4.69
C ASP A 27 -21.91 -12.83 -3.80
N ILE A 28 -20.75 -12.35 -4.24
CA ILE A 28 -19.45 -12.55 -3.62
C ILE A 28 -18.93 -11.27 -2.95
N GLY A 29 -19.74 -10.21 -2.86
CA GLY A 29 -19.49 -9.04 -2.00
C GLY A 29 -18.25 -8.20 -2.36
N LEU A 30 -17.71 -8.35 -3.57
CA LEU A 30 -16.53 -7.59 -4.01
C LEU A 30 -16.85 -6.12 -4.33
N THR A 31 -16.00 -5.22 -3.83
CA THR A 31 -15.98 -3.81 -4.24
C THR A 31 -15.66 -3.65 -5.72
N GLU A 32 -16.16 -2.58 -6.36
CA GLU A 32 -15.87 -2.36 -7.79
C GLU A 32 -14.40 -2.04 -8.06
N ASN A 33 -13.65 -1.55 -7.07
CA ASN A 33 -12.18 -1.43 -7.14
C ASN A 33 -11.53 -2.81 -7.28
N ALA A 34 -11.90 -3.77 -6.42
CA ALA A 34 -11.40 -5.15 -6.51
C ALA A 34 -11.80 -5.78 -7.86
N ARG A 35 -13.07 -5.65 -8.26
CA ARG A 35 -13.55 -6.11 -9.59
C ARG A 35 -12.76 -5.46 -10.73
N THR A 36 -12.40 -4.17 -10.65
CA THR A 36 -11.61 -3.47 -11.67
C THR A 36 -10.16 -3.96 -11.74
N VAL A 37 -9.49 -4.18 -10.61
CA VAL A 37 -8.13 -4.76 -10.57
C VAL A 37 -8.14 -6.16 -11.16
N LEU A 38 -9.09 -7.01 -10.76
CA LEU A 38 -9.29 -8.36 -11.28
C LEU A 38 -9.56 -8.34 -12.81
N LYS A 39 -10.49 -7.50 -13.28
CA LYS A 39 -10.76 -7.25 -14.71
C LYS A 39 -9.53 -6.82 -15.51
N LYS A 40 -8.65 -6.01 -14.92
CA LYS A 40 -7.48 -5.46 -15.61
C LYS A 40 -6.31 -6.45 -15.66
N ARG A 41 -6.01 -7.16 -14.57
CA ARG A 41 -4.77 -7.96 -14.42
C ARG A 41 -4.96 -9.48 -14.43
N TYR A 42 -6.13 -10.00 -14.03
CA TYR A 42 -6.29 -11.42 -13.69
C TYR A 42 -7.31 -12.19 -14.54
N LEU A 43 -8.32 -11.51 -15.12
CA LEU A 43 -9.21 -12.15 -16.09
C LEU A 43 -8.46 -12.51 -17.37
N ARG A 44 -8.63 -13.76 -17.81
CA ARG A 44 -8.17 -14.23 -19.14
C ARG A 44 -8.75 -13.38 -20.25
N ARG A 45 -7.94 -13.15 -21.28
CA ARG A 45 -8.32 -12.41 -22.48
C ARG A 45 -8.29 -13.31 -23.71
N GLY A 46 -9.25 -13.14 -24.60
CA GLY A 46 -9.30 -13.84 -25.88
C GLY A 46 -8.36 -13.22 -26.91
N PRO A 47 -8.30 -13.79 -28.14
CA PRO A 47 -7.51 -13.25 -29.24
C PRO A 47 -7.85 -11.80 -29.64
N ASP A 48 -9.05 -11.33 -29.30
CA ASP A 48 -9.50 -9.94 -29.50
C ASP A 48 -9.09 -8.98 -28.36
N GLY A 49 -8.36 -9.48 -27.36
CA GLY A 49 -7.91 -8.73 -26.18
C GLY A 49 -8.99 -8.48 -25.11
N LYS A 50 -10.23 -8.95 -25.29
CA LYS A 50 -11.32 -8.77 -24.32
C LYS A 50 -11.38 -9.91 -23.30
N PRO A 51 -11.88 -9.69 -22.07
CA PRO A 51 -12.08 -10.76 -21.09
C PRO A 51 -13.00 -11.88 -21.60
N VAL A 52 -12.63 -13.13 -21.35
CA VAL A 52 -13.43 -14.34 -21.71
C VAL A 52 -14.04 -15.07 -20.50
N GLU A 53 -13.76 -14.58 -19.30
CA GLU A 53 -14.29 -15.05 -18.02
C GLU A 53 -14.74 -13.86 -17.16
N THR A 54 -15.71 -14.06 -16.26
CA THR A 54 -16.06 -13.10 -15.20
C THR A 54 -15.14 -13.27 -13.98
N VAL A 55 -15.32 -12.42 -12.96
CA VAL A 55 -14.55 -12.49 -11.71
C VAL A 55 -14.92 -13.74 -10.89
N GLU A 56 -16.19 -14.10 -10.89
CA GLU A 56 -16.75 -15.32 -10.29
C GLU A 56 -16.17 -16.57 -10.99
N GLU A 57 -16.18 -16.57 -12.32
CA GLU A 57 -15.59 -17.65 -13.12
C GLU A 57 -14.06 -17.76 -12.93
N MET A 58 -13.37 -16.63 -12.76
CA MET A 58 -11.93 -16.58 -12.46
C MET A 58 -11.62 -17.18 -11.07
N PHE A 59 -12.39 -16.85 -10.02
CA PHE A 59 -12.23 -17.49 -8.72
C PHE A 59 -12.52 -18.99 -8.77
N TRP A 60 -13.56 -19.40 -9.50
CA TRP A 60 -13.90 -20.81 -9.66
C TRP A 60 -12.82 -21.57 -10.43
N ARG A 61 -12.28 -21.00 -11.50
CA ARG A 61 -11.12 -21.54 -12.22
C ARG A 61 -9.94 -21.75 -11.27
N VAL A 62 -9.60 -20.78 -10.42
CA VAL A 62 -8.51 -20.90 -9.44
C VAL A 62 -8.81 -22.01 -8.43
N ALA A 63 -9.99 -21.97 -7.80
CA ALA A 63 -10.41 -22.95 -6.80
C ALA A 63 -10.43 -24.38 -7.34
N TYR A 64 -11.08 -24.60 -8.49
CA TYR A 64 -11.17 -25.90 -9.14
C TYR A 64 -9.81 -26.40 -9.63
N ASN A 65 -8.98 -25.54 -10.22
CA ASN A 65 -7.64 -25.94 -10.67
C ASN A 65 -6.74 -26.38 -9.50
N VAL A 66 -6.86 -25.76 -8.32
CA VAL A 66 -6.15 -26.23 -7.12
C VAL A 66 -6.75 -27.55 -6.62
N ALA A 67 -8.08 -27.68 -6.62
CA ALA A 67 -8.77 -28.90 -6.19
C ALA A 67 -8.51 -30.12 -7.11
N LEU A 68 -8.10 -29.94 -8.37
CA LEU A 68 -7.67 -31.04 -9.24
C LEU A 68 -6.54 -31.88 -8.64
N ALA A 69 -5.77 -31.35 -7.69
CA ALA A 69 -4.76 -32.11 -6.95
C ALA A 69 -5.36 -33.34 -6.22
N GLU A 70 -6.62 -33.29 -5.79
CA GLU A 70 -7.31 -34.40 -5.10
C GLU A 70 -7.41 -35.66 -5.97
N LYS A 71 -7.46 -35.51 -7.31
CA LYS A 71 -7.38 -36.67 -8.24
C LYS A 71 -6.06 -37.43 -8.10
N THR A 72 -4.96 -36.75 -7.77
CA THR A 72 -3.66 -37.40 -7.55
C THR A 72 -3.60 -38.15 -6.21
N LEU A 73 -4.51 -37.84 -5.28
CA LEU A 73 -4.71 -38.54 -4.01
C LEU A 73 -5.75 -39.69 -4.12
N GLY A 74 -6.24 -39.97 -5.32
CA GLY A 74 -7.26 -41.00 -5.59
C GLY A 74 -8.71 -40.52 -5.48
N GLY A 75 -8.93 -39.21 -5.34
CA GLY A 75 -10.27 -38.61 -5.31
C GLY A 75 -10.97 -38.61 -6.66
N ASP A 76 -12.30 -38.69 -6.63
CA ASP A 76 -13.16 -38.61 -7.82
C ASP A 76 -13.57 -37.16 -8.15
N GLU A 77 -14.37 -37.00 -9.20
CA GLU A 77 -14.86 -35.67 -9.62
C GLU A 77 -15.71 -34.98 -8.54
N ALA A 78 -16.44 -35.75 -7.74
CA ALA A 78 -17.28 -35.22 -6.67
C ALA A 78 -16.44 -34.67 -5.50
N GLN A 79 -15.35 -35.35 -5.16
CA GLN A 79 -14.39 -34.84 -4.17
C GLN A 79 -13.66 -33.58 -4.67
N VAL A 80 -13.28 -33.53 -5.95
CA VAL A 80 -12.71 -32.32 -6.56
C VAL A 80 -13.68 -31.16 -6.48
N GLU A 81 -14.94 -31.34 -6.86
CA GLU A 81 -15.95 -30.27 -6.75
C GLU A 81 -16.19 -29.86 -5.28
N GLN A 82 -16.22 -30.82 -4.35
CA GLN A 82 -16.38 -30.54 -2.92
C GLN A 82 -15.25 -29.66 -2.36
N TRP A 83 -14.01 -29.91 -2.76
CA TRP A 83 -12.86 -29.07 -2.37
C TRP A 83 -12.82 -27.75 -3.12
N ALA A 84 -13.13 -27.74 -4.43
CA ALA A 84 -13.26 -26.52 -5.22
C ALA A 84 -14.27 -25.55 -4.60
N ARG A 85 -15.40 -26.04 -4.11
CA ARG A 85 -16.41 -25.24 -3.39
C ARG A 85 -15.86 -24.62 -2.11
N LYS A 86 -15.15 -25.38 -1.27
CA LYS A 86 -14.49 -24.85 -0.07
C LYS A 86 -13.42 -23.80 -0.40
N PHE A 87 -12.60 -24.02 -1.43
CA PHE A 87 -11.59 -23.05 -1.85
C PHE A 87 -12.24 -21.80 -2.46
N TYR A 88 -13.34 -21.95 -3.20
CA TYR A 88 -14.15 -20.83 -3.69
C TYR A 88 -14.73 -20.00 -2.54
N ASP A 89 -15.24 -20.63 -1.49
CA ASP A 89 -15.71 -19.96 -0.27
C ASP A 89 -14.60 -19.16 0.42
N LEU A 90 -13.38 -19.72 0.53
CA LEU A 90 -12.24 -19.03 1.13
C LEU A 90 -11.79 -17.81 0.31
N LEU A 91 -11.77 -17.94 -1.02
CA LEU A 91 -11.41 -16.87 -1.97
C LEU A 91 -12.47 -15.76 -1.99
N THR A 92 -13.75 -16.13 -2.12
CA THR A 92 -14.85 -15.16 -2.26
C THR A 92 -15.27 -14.55 -0.93
N GLY A 93 -15.12 -15.28 0.18
CA GLY A 93 -15.26 -14.75 1.54
C GLY A 93 -14.05 -13.95 2.04
N LEU A 94 -13.04 -13.73 1.19
CA LEU A 94 -11.80 -13.00 1.48
C LEU A 94 -10.97 -13.53 2.67
N GLN A 95 -11.16 -14.80 3.03
CA GLN A 95 -10.48 -15.45 4.16
C GLN A 95 -9.06 -15.91 3.79
N PHE A 96 -8.81 -16.14 2.50
CA PHE A 96 -7.51 -16.51 1.97
C PHE A 96 -7.36 -16.06 0.51
N PHE A 97 -6.23 -15.44 0.18
CA PHE A 97 -5.81 -15.17 -1.19
C PHE A 97 -4.45 -15.83 -1.47
N PRO A 98 -4.32 -16.63 -2.53
CA PRO A 98 -3.01 -17.08 -3.01
C PRO A 98 -2.28 -15.93 -3.72
N ASN A 99 -1.01 -16.15 -4.04
CA ASN A 99 -0.19 -15.19 -4.79
C ASN A 99 -0.77 -14.88 -6.19
N SER A 100 -0.35 -13.77 -6.78
CA SER A 100 -0.80 -13.31 -8.10
C SER A 100 -0.58 -14.31 -9.25
N PRO A 101 0.58 -15.02 -9.35
CA PRO A 101 0.77 -16.13 -10.29
C PRO A 101 -0.27 -17.25 -10.20
N THR A 102 -0.81 -17.58 -9.02
CA THR A 102 -1.92 -18.54 -8.92
C THR A 102 -3.15 -18.07 -9.70
N PHE A 103 -3.48 -16.78 -9.67
CA PHE A 103 -4.60 -16.23 -10.43
C PHE A 103 -4.36 -16.23 -11.95
N THR A 104 -3.16 -15.85 -12.40
CA THR A 104 -2.82 -15.80 -13.83
C THR A 104 -2.53 -17.18 -14.43
N GLY A 105 -1.95 -18.10 -13.66
CA GLY A 105 -1.48 -19.41 -14.10
C GLY A 105 -2.48 -20.56 -13.97
N ALA A 106 -3.42 -20.52 -13.02
CA ALA A 106 -4.38 -21.61 -12.80
C ALA A 106 -5.22 -21.91 -14.06
N GLY A 107 -5.15 -23.14 -14.56
CA GLY A 107 -5.80 -23.60 -15.80
C GLY A 107 -5.12 -23.11 -17.09
N THR A 108 -3.89 -22.59 -17.04
CA THR A 108 -3.10 -22.30 -18.25
C THR A 108 -2.27 -23.54 -18.64
N PRO A 109 -1.90 -23.72 -19.91
CA PRO A 109 -1.00 -24.80 -20.33
C PRO A 109 0.37 -24.78 -19.63
N LEU A 110 0.84 -23.61 -19.16
CA LEU A 110 2.10 -23.45 -18.45
C LEU A 110 1.97 -23.67 -16.93
N GLY A 111 0.76 -23.59 -16.37
CA GLY A 111 0.44 -24.05 -15.01
C GLY A 111 1.18 -23.38 -13.85
N GLN A 112 1.88 -22.25 -14.06
CA GLN A 112 2.73 -21.63 -13.04
C GLN A 112 1.92 -20.98 -11.92
N LEU A 113 1.92 -21.57 -10.72
CA LEU A 113 1.23 -21.02 -9.53
C LEU A 113 2.19 -20.48 -8.46
N ALA A 114 3.50 -20.71 -8.60
CA ALA A 114 4.49 -20.21 -7.65
C ALA A 114 5.04 -18.85 -8.09
N ALA A 115 5.22 -17.94 -7.13
CA ALA A 115 5.72 -16.58 -7.39
C ALA A 115 7.23 -16.41 -7.14
N CYS A 116 7.82 -17.25 -6.28
CA CYS A 116 9.18 -17.10 -5.81
C CYS A 116 9.98 -18.37 -6.05
N PHE A 117 11.12 -18.23 -6.72
CA PHE A 117 12.05 -19.31 -7.01
C PHE A 117 13.42 -18.93 -6.47
N VAL A 118 14.16 -19.89 -5.91
CA VAL A 118 15.60 -19.72 -5.64
C VAL A 118 16.32 -20.75 -6.50
N LEU A 119 17.20 -20.28 -7.37
CA LEU A 119 17.92 -21.14 -8.30
C LEU A 119 19.40 -21.19 -7.92
N ARG A 120 19.88 -22.42 -7.77
CA ARG A 120 21.29 -22.72 -7.55
C ARG A 120 22.11 -22.44 -8.80
N ILE A 121 23.28 -21.85 -8.63
CA ILE A 121 24.29 -21.70 -9.69
C ILE A 121 25.54 -22.49 -9.25
N ASP A 122 25.90 -23.52 -10.02
CA ASP A 122 27.16 -24.24 -9.86
C ASP A 122 28.26 -23.63 -10.76
N ASP A 123 29.52 -23.84 -10.38
CA ASP A 123 30.73 -23.36 -11.08
C ASP A 123 31.06 -24.15 -12.36
N ASP A 124 30.07 -24.24 -13.24
CA ASP A 124 30.14 -24.88 -14.55
C ASP A 124 29.32 -24.07 -15.57
N MET A 125 29.68 -24.14 -16.85
CA MET A 125 29.02 -23.30 -17.88
C MET A 125 27.60 -23.75 -18.25
N GLY A 126 27.19 -24.99 -17.96
CA GLY A 126 25.88 -25.55 -18.38
C GLY A 126 25.91 -27.03 -18.80
N ARG A 127 26.96 -27.78 -18.46
CA ARG A 127 27.03 -29.25 -18.55
C ARG A 127 26.25 -29.92 -17.42
N THR A 128 26.08 -29.25 -16.28
CA THR A 128 25.18 -29.65 -15.19
C THR A 128 23.85 -28.91 -15.30
N GLY A 129 22.77 -29.49 -14.76
CA GLY A 129 21.42 -28.88 -14.78
C GLY A 129 21.27 -27.57 -13.99
N SER A 130 22.32 -27.18 -13.25
CA SER A 130 22.44 -25.97 -12.43
C SER A 130 23.68 -25.14 -12.81
N GLY A 131 24.30 -25.41 -13.95
CA GLY A 131 25.41 -24.60 -14.48
C GLY A 131 24.94 -23.21 -14.94
N ILE A 132 25.87 -22.26 -15.02
CA ILE A 132 25.64 -20.81 -15.20
C ILE A 132 24.61 -20.47 -16.29
N PHE A 133 24.74 -21.01 -17.51
CA PHE A 133 23.80 -20.68 -18.59
C PHE A 133 22.52 -21.53 -18.57
N GLU A 134 22.55 -22.70 -17.94
CA GLU A 134 21.36 -23.53 -17.77
C GLU A 134 20.43 -22.97 -16.67
N THR A 135 21.00 -22.49 -15.56
CA THR A 135 20.25 -21.71 -14.56
C THR A 135 19.73 -20.39 -15.13
N LEU A 136 20.46 -19.72 -16.03
CA LEU A 136 19.96 -18.53 -16.73
C LEU A 136 18.76 -18.87 -17.63
N ARG A 137 18.83 -19.98 -18.37
CA ARG A 137 17.73 -20.50 -19.17
C ARG A 137 16.51 -20.84 -18.31
N HIS A 138 16.69 -21.53 -17.18
CA HIS A 138 15.61 -21.83 -16.24
C HIS A 138 14.97 -20.56 -15.67
N ALA A 139 15.78 -19.59 -15.23
CA ALA A 139 15.31 -18.30 -14.74
C ALA A 139 14.52 -17.50 -15.79
N ALA A 140 14.97 -17.54 -17.05
CA ALA A 140 14.28 -16.90 -18.17
C ALA A 140 12.89 -17.50 -18.40
N LEU A 141 12.77 -18.83 -18.36
CA LEU A 141 11.49 -19.54 -18.46
C LEU A 141 10.57 -19.24 -17.26
N ILE A 142 11.11 -19.20 -16.04
CA ILE A 142 10.38 -18.81 -14.84
C ILE A 142 9.86 -17.36 -14.96
N GLN A 143 10.72 -16.42 -15.38
CA GLN A 143 10.35 -15.01 -15.59
C GLN A 143 9.31 -14.84 -16.70
N GLN A 144 9.38 -15.64 -17.78
CA GLN A 144 8.38 -15.69 -18.84
C GLN A 144 6.99 -16.07 -18.29
N THR A 145 6.94 -16.96 -17.30
CA THR A 145 5.70 -17.39 -16.61
C THR A 145 5.26 -16.48 -15.46
N GLY A 146 6.01 -15.42 -15.14
CA GLY A 146 5.65 -14.43 -14.12
C GLY A 146 6.32 -14.63 -12.75
N GLY A 147 7.18 -15.63 -12.58
CA GLY A 147 7.94 -15.85 -11.33
C GLY A 147 9.09 -14.84 -11.16
N GLY A 148 9.45 -14.57 -9.89
CA GLY A 148 10.68 -13.86 -9.51
C GLY A 148 11.76 -14.84 -9.04
N ASN A 149 13.03 -14.49 -9.25
CA ASN A 149 14.17 -15.38 -9.03
C ASN A 149 15.15 -14.84 -7.98
N GLY A 150 15.50 -15.66 -6.99
CA GLY A 150 16.66 -15.47 -6.11
C GLY A 150 17.82 -16.34 -6.57
N PHE A 151 19.04 -15.84 -6.44
CA PHE A 151 20.26 -16.53 -6.84
C PHE A 151 21.34 -16.36 -5.78
N SER A 152 22.12 -17.41 -5.57
CA SER A 152 23.40 -17.34 -4.87
C SER A 152 24.52 -17.52 -5.90
N PHE A 153 25.34 -16.49 -6.04
CA PHE A 153 26.53 -16.52 -6.89
C PHE A 153 27.77 -17.02 -6.13
N SER A 154 27.61 -17.35 -4.84
CA SER A 154 28.68 -17.67 -3.87
C SER A 154 29.51 -18.90 -4.20
N ARG A 155 29.02 -19.76 -5.09
CA ARG A 155 29.66 -21.02 -5.49
C ARG A 155 30.58 -20.87 -6.70
N LEU A 156 30.46 -19.75 -7.45
CA LEU A 156 31.28 -19.50 -8.63
C LEU A 156 32.73 -19.19 -8.26
N ARG A 157 33.68 -19.63 -9.07
CA ARG A 157 35.10 -19.36 -8.80
C ARG A 157 35.41 -17.86 -8.84
N PRO A 158 36.36 -17.38 -8.01
CA PRO A 158 36.78 -15.98 -8.04
C PRO A 158 37.35 -15.54 -9.37
N LYS A 159 37.17 -14.26 -9.70
CA LYS A 159 37.86 -13.56 -10.78
C LYS A 159 39.38 -13.76 -10.67
N GLY A 160 40.04 -14.05 -11.78
CA GLY A 160 41.47 -14.39 -11.77
C GLY A 160 41.77 -15.89 -11.67
N SER A 161 40.80 -16.73 -11.26
CA SER A 161 41.00 -18.19 -11.16
C SER A 161 41.28 -18.84 -12.52
N ILE A 162 42.16 -19.85 -12.54
CA ILE A 162 42.50 -20.59 -13.77
C ILE A 162 41.34 -21.51 -14.18
N VAL A 163 40.96 -21.45 -15.46
CA VAL A 163 39.99 -22.35 -16.08
C VAL A 163 40.73 -23.51 -16.76
N LYS A 164 40.90 -24.63 -16.02
CA LYS A 164 41.71 -25.80 -16.42
C LYS A 164 41.43 -26.33 -17.85
N THR A 165 40.22 -26.19 -18.37
CA THR A 165 39.82 -26.71 -19.69
C THR A 165 40.14 -25.78 -20.86
N SER A 166 40.33 -24.48 -20.63
CA SER A 166 40.63 -23.48 -21.67
C SER A 166 41.96 -22.76 -21.46
N ASN A 167 42.63 -23.02 -20.33
CA ASN A 167 43.82 -22.31 -19.85
C ASN A 167 43.63 -20.78 -19.74
N GLY A 168 42.37 -20.33 -19.65
CA GLY A 168 41.99 -18.92 -19.52
C GLY A 168 41.75 -18.48 -18.08
N ILE A 169 41.45 -17.19 -17.93
CA ILE A 169 41.20 -16.53 -16.65
C ILE A 169 39.70 -16.36 -16.43
N ALA A 170 39.20 -16.72 -15.24
CA ALA A 170 37.80 -16.57 -14.88
C ALA A 170 37.38 -15.10 -14.68
N THR A 171 36.15 -14.77 -15.10
CA THR A 171 35.53 -13.44 -14.97
C THR A 171 34.94 -13.14 -13.59
N GLY A 172 34.76 -14.17 -12.75
CA GLY A 172 34.12 -14.07 -11.43
C GLY A 172 32.59 -13.90 -11.48
N PRO A 173 31.92 -13.95 -10.31
CA PRO A 173 30.47 -13.91 -10.20
C PRO A 173 29.86 -12.58 -10.67
N ILE A 174 30.52 -11.45 -10.43
CA ILE A 174 30.03 -10.12 -10.86
C ILE A 174 29.94 -10.04 -12.40
N GLY A 175 30.83 -10.73 -13.13
CA GLY A 175 30.76 -10.83 -14.59
C GLY A 175 29.48 -11.53 -15.06
N PHE A 176 29.13 -12.66 -14.45
CA PHE A 176 27.92 -13.41 -14.79
C PHE A 176 26.64 -12.73 -14.28
N LEU A 177 26.69 -12.04 -13.13
CA LEU A 177 25.59 -11.21 -12.64
C LEU A 177 25.19 -10.13 -13.66
N ARG A 178 26.16 -9.50 -14.34
CA ARG A 178 25.86 -8.55 -15.44
C ARG A 178 25.23 -9.21 -16.66
N VAL A 179 25.62 -10.46 -16.99
CA VAL A 179 24.99 -11.22 -18.08
C VAL A 179 23.53 -11.55 -17.74
N TYR A 180 23.26 -11.99 -16.51
CA TYR A 180 21.90 -12.21 -16.02
C TYR A 180 21.08 -10.91 -16.03
N ASP A 181 21.66 -9.80 -15.56
CA ASP A 181 21.01 -8.49 -15.51
C ASP A 181 20.55 -8.01 -16.90
N GLN A 182 21.42 -8.14 -17.91
CA GLN A 182 21.06 -7.80 -19.29
C GLN A 182 19.99 -8.73 -19.86
N ALA A 183 20.14 -10.06 -19.68
CA ALA A 183 19.16 -11.03 -20.15
C ALA A 183 17.75 -10.78 -19.58
N PHE A 184 17.64 -10.50 -18.28
CA PHE A 184 16.34 -10.21 -17.65
C PHE A 184 15.78 -8.82 -17.99
N GLY A 185 16.59 -7.92 -18.53
CA GLY A 185 16.14 -6.66 -19.11
C GLY A 185 15.41 -6.84 -20.45
N GLU A 186 15.88 -7.77 -21.28
CA GLU A 186 15.26 -8.12 -22.57
C GLU A 186 14.01 -9.00 -22.40
N ILE A 187 13.95 -9.82 -21.34
CA ILE A 187 12.78 -10.68 -21.02
C ILE A 187 11.69 -9.84 -20.33
N ALA A 188 11.17 -8.85 -21.06
CA ALA A 188 9.92 -8.18 -20.73
C ALA A 188 8.76 -9.19 -20.83
N GLN A 189 7.93 -9.29 -19.80
CA GLN A 189 6.84 -10.27 -19.78
C GLN A 189 5.81 -9.98 -20.86
N GLY A 190 4.99 -10.98 -21.22
CA GLY A 190 3.96 -10.93 -22.26
C GLY A 190 2.81 -9.95 -21.99
N GLY A 191 3.11 -8.65 -21.92
CA GLY A 191 2.17 -7.53 -21.89
C GLY A 191 1.92 -6.85 -20.54
N SER A 192 2.43 -7.34 -19.39
CA SER A 192 1.87 -6.94 -18.07
C SER A 192 2.81 -6.54 -16.91
N ARG A 193 4.07 -7.02 -16.82
CA ARG A 193 5.00 -6.71 -15.69
C ARG A 193 6.48 -6.97 -16.08
N ARG A 194 7.45 -6.59 -15.22
CA ARG A 194 8.87 -6.99 -15.31
C ARG A 194 9.22 -7.99 -14.21
N GLY A 195 10.15 -8.91 -14.47
CA GLY A 195 10.65 -9.86 -13.48
C GLY A 195 11.41 -9.17 -12.36
N ALA A 196 11.36 -9.73 -11.15
CA ALA A 196 12.12 -9.26 -9.99
C ALA A 196 13.19 -10.29 -9.63
N ASN A 197 14.44 -9.86 -9.51
CA ASN A 197 15.56 -10.75 -9.20
C ASN A 197 16.34 -10.31 -7.95
N MET A 198 16.91 -11.27 -7.23
CA MET A 198 17.80 -11.06 -6.09
C MET A 198 19.10 -11.83 -6.31
N ALA A 199 20.26 -11.20 -6.09
CA ALA A 199 21.56 -11.86 -6.10
C ALA A 199 22.19 -11.79 -4.71
N VAL A 200 22.70 -12.92 -4.24
CA VAL A 200 23.46 -13.01 -3.00
C VAL A 200 24.88 -13.49 -3.27
N LEU A 201 25.82 -12.92 -2.52
CA LEU A 201 27.20 -13.40 -2.43
C LEU A 201 27.59 -13.50 -0.95
N ASN A 202 28.11 -14.65 -0.53
CA ASN A 202 28.59 -14.89 0.83
C ASN A 202 29.76 -13.95 1.17
N ILE A 203 29.82 -13.46 2.40
CA ILE A 203 30.83 -12.57 2.94
C ILE A 203 32.27 -13.12 2.85
N SER A 204 32.44 -14.44 2.89
CA SER A 204 33.76 -15.10 2.71
C SER A 204 34.20 -15.21 1.25
N HIS A 205 33.38 -14.79 0.27
CA HIS A 205 33.77 -14.91 -1.13
C HIS A 205 34.87 -13.89 -1.52
N PRO A 206 35.97 -14.27 -2.19
CA PRO A 206 37.06 -13.34 -2.52
C PRO A 206 36.66 -12.09 -3.31
N ASP A 207 35.70 -12.21 -4.25
CA ASP A 207 35.16 -11.06 -5.00
C ASP A 207 34.12 -10.22 -4.22
N ILE A 208 33.96 -10.40 -2.90
CA ILE A 208 32.94 -9.70 -2.10
C ILE A 208 33.06 -8.17 -2.19
N ARG A 209 34.28 -7.63 -2.29
CA ARG A 209 34.51 -6.19 -2.46
C ARG A 209 34.01 -5.68 -3.83
N ASP A 210 34.25 -6.43 -4.91
CA ASP A 210 33.71 -6.13 -6.25
C ASP A 210 32.16 -6.25 -6.25
N PHE A 211 31.59 -7.14 -5.44
CA PHE A 211 30.13 -7.31 -5.28
C PHE A 211 29.47 -6.17 -4.51
N ILE A 212 29.99 -5.81 -3.34
CA ILE A 212 29.52 -4.66 -2.52
C ILE A 212 29.51 -3.38 -3.37
N THR A 213 30.54 -3.19 -4.20
CA THR A 213 30.68 -2.01 -5.06
C THR A 213 30.04 -2.16 -6.45
N SER A 214 29.40 -3.29 -6.77
CA SER A 214 28.92 -3.58 -8.14
C SER A 214 27.88 -2.57 -8.64
N LYS A 215 26.93 -2.17 -7.77
CA LYS A 215 25.93 -1.11 -7.99
C LYS A 215 26.44 0.29 -7.56
N SER A 216 27.76 0.52 -7.48
CA SER A 216 28.36 1.83 -7.20
C SER A 216 27.89 2.91 -8.18
N LYS A 217 27.91 2.59 -9.48
CA LYS A 217 27.40 3.41 -10.59
C LYS A 217 26.00 2.93 -11.01
N GLU A 218 25.12 3.88 -11.28
CA GLU A 218 23.74 3.62 -11.72
C GLU A 218 23.74 2.99 -13.13
N GLY A 219 22.81 2.07 -13.40
CA GLY A 219 22.72 1.33 -14.67
C GLY A 219 23.72 0.17 -14.85
N ASN A 220 24.63 -0.09 -13.91
CA ASN A 220 25.57 -1.24 -13.98
C ASN A 220 24.86 -2.60 -13.83
N ILE A 221 23.87 -2.65 -12.95
CA ILE A 221 23.00 -3.77 -12.60
C ILE A 221 21.66 -3.14 -12.20
N ALA A 222 20.60 -3.34 -12.98
CA ALA A 222 19.33 -2.64 -12.86
C ALA A 222 18.12 -3.54 -12.54
N ASN A 223 18.19 -4.82 -12.91
CA ASN A 223 17.10 -5.80 -12.81
C ASN A 223 17.24 -6.73 -11.59
N PHE A 224 18.18 -6.43 -10.70
CA PHE A 224 18.50 -7.16 -9.48
C PHE A 224 18.56 -6.26 -8.25
N ASN A 225 18.02 -6.73 -7.13
CA ASN A 225 18.49 -6.36 -5.79
C ASN A 225 19.73 -7.19 -5.45
N ILE A 226 20.63 -6.68 -4.60
CA ILE A 226 21.82 -7.42 -4.17
C ILE A 226 21.93 -7.47 -2.63
N SER A 227 22.34 -8.61 -2.08
CA SER A 227 22.54 -8.75 -0.63
C SER A 227 23.80 -9.54 -0.31
N VAL A 228 24.50 -9.16 0.76
CA VAL A 228 25.63 -9.93 1.29
C VAL A 228 25.10 -11.02 2.22
N GLY A 229 25.52 -12.26 1.99
CA GLY A 229 25.28 -13.38 2.88
C GLY A 229 26.25 -13.33 4.06
N ILE A 230 25.76 -12.92 5.23
CA ILE A 230 26.53 -12.76 6.47
C ILE A 230 26.47 -14.03 7.31
N THR A 231 27.62 -14.44 7.85
CA THR A 231 27.76 -15.52 8.85
C THR A 231 27.94 -14.96 10.26
N ASP A 232 27.63 -15.76 11.27
CA ASP A 232 27.85 -15.43 12.68
C ASP A 232 29.35 -15.34 13.00
N GLU A 233 30.19 -16.13 12.31
CA GLU A 233 31.66 -16.03 12.39
C GLU A 233 32.15 -14.63 11.98
N PHE A 234 31.67 -14.12 10.84
CA PHE A 234 32.02 -12.77 10.39
C PHE A 234 31.55 -11.70 11.38
N MET A 235 30.32 -11.80 11.88
CA MET A 235 29.81 -10.85 12.88
C MET A 235 30.60 -10.89 14.19
N SER A 236 31.03 -12.08 14.62
CA SER A 236 31.91 -12.26 15.78
C SER A 236 33.27 -11.59 15.57
N ALA A 237 33.84 -11.72 14.36
CA ALA A 237 35.09 -11.05 14.00
C ALA A 237 34.95 -9.51 13.95
N VAL A 238 33.82 -9.00 13.44
CA VAL A 238 33.47 -7.57 13.48
C VAL A 238 33.36 -7.06 14.93
N GLU A 239 32.67 -7.80 15.80
CA GLU A 239 32.50 -7.43 17.21
C GLU A 239 33.84 -7.38 17.95
N THR A 240 34.63 -8.45 17.87
CA THR A 240 35.93 -8.55 18.54
C THR A 240 37.02 -7.69 17.90
N GLY A 241 36.85 -7.28 16.64
CA GLY A 241 37.86 -6.55 15.88
C GLY A 241 39.01 -7.45 15.42
N SER A 242 38.71 -8.70 15.09
CA SER A 242 39.68 -9.65 14.52
C SER A 242 39.65 -9.65 13.00
N THR A 243 40.57 -10.42 12.41
CA THR A 243 40.55 -10.73 10.98
C THR A 243 39.50 -11.78 10.63
N PHE A 244 39.19 -11.89 9.34
CA PHE A 244 38.30 -12.88 8.74
C PHE A 244 38.91 -13.38 7.41
N ASP A 245 38.73 -14.65 7.08
CA ASP A 245 39.31 -15.25 5.87
C ASP A 245 38.33 -15.23 4.70
N LEU A 246 38.78 -14.69 3.55
CA LEU A 246 38.12 -14.89 2.27
C LEU A 246 38.59 -16.21 1.68
N VAL A 247 37.66 -17.11 1.32
CA VAL A 247 37.92 -18.51 0.98
C VAL A 247 37.45 -18.82 -0.44
N ASN A 248 38.31 -19.46 -1.25
CA ASN A 248 37.92 -19.87 -2.58
C ASN A 248 36.89 -21.03 -2.52
N PRO A 249 35.65 -20.85 -3.04
CA PRO A 249 34.60 -21.87 -2.93
C PRO A 249 34.87 -23.17 -3.69
N VAL A 250 35.88 -23.22 -4.58
CA VAL A 250 36.19 -24.40 -5.40
C VAL A 250 37.19 -25.34 -4.75
N ASP A 251 38.18 -24.82 -4.01
CA ASP A 251 39.22 -25.64 -3.37
C ASP A 251 39.35 -25.45 -1.85
N GLY A 252 38.50 -24.60 -1.26
CA GLY A 252 38.41 -24.39 0.19
C GLY A 252 39.61 -23.67 0.81
N LYS A 253 40.53 -23.12 0.00
CA LYS A 253 41.71 -22.43 0.52
C LYS A 253 41.42 -20.97 0.82
N VAL A 254 42.05 -20.47 1.88
CA VAL A 254 42.15 -19.04 2.16
C VAL A 254 42.84 -18.35 0.99
N TRP A 255 42.15 -17.36 0.43
CA TRP A 255 42.59 -16.51 -0.66
C TRP A 255 43.25 -15.24 -0.12
N GLU A 256 42.65 -14.63 0.91
CA GLU A 256 43.11 -13.42 1.56
C GLU A 256 42.52 -13.36 2.98
N THR A 257 43.33 -13.02 3.98
CA THR A 257 42.87 -12.68 5.33
C THR A 257 42.65 -11.17 5.43
N VAL A 258 41.47 -10.73 5.86
CA VAL A 258 41.05 -9.32 5.83
C VAL A 258 40.66 -8.82 7.21
N ASP A 259 40.70 -7.50 7.43
CA ASP A 259 40.09 -6.88 8.62
C ASP A 259 38.56 -6.94 8.48
N ALA A 260 37.88 -7.59 9.44
CA ALA A 260 36.44 -7.79 9.38
C ALA A 260 35.66 -6.47 9.53
N ARG A 261 36.17 -5.53 10.34
CA ARG A 261 35.52 -4.23 10.57
C ARG A 261 35.63 -3.32 9.35
N GLU A 262 36.77 -3.28 8.68
CA GLU A 262 36.90 -2.50 7.43
C GLU A 262 36.04 -3.10 6.30
N LEU A 263 35.90 -4.44 6.21
CA LEU A 263 34.98 -5.05 5.25
C LEU A 263 33.50 -4.79 5.61
N PHE A 264 33.11 -4.89 6.88
CA PHE A 264 31.74 -4.57 7.32
C PHE A 264 31.41 -3.09 7.13
N LYS A 265 32.36 -2.21 7.43
CA LYS A 265 32.29 -0.77 7.13
C LYS A 265 32.08 -0.53 5.63
N MET A 266 32.74 -1.27 4.75
CA MET A 266 32.49 -1.21 3.30
C MET A 266 31.03 -1.57 2.94
N ILE A 267 30.46 -2.61 3.57
CA ILE A 267 29.04 -2.97 3.40
C ILE A 267 28.14 -1.83 3.86
N VAL A 268 28.37 -1.30 5.07
CA VAL A 268 27.61 -0.18 5.63
C VAL A 268 27.74 1.09 4.79
N GLU A 269 28.93 1.39 4.27
CA GLU A 269 29.18 2.53 3.38
C GLU A 269 28.34 2.42 2.11
N TYR A 270 28.30 1.25 1.45
CA TYR A 270 27.52 1.07 0.23
C TYR A 270 26.00 0.91 0.47
N ALA A 271 25.59 0.24 1.56
CA ALA A 271 24.20 0.20 1.99
C ALA A 271 23.67 1.59 2.44
N HIS A 272 24.54 2.45 2.98
CA HIS A 272 24.24 3.86 3.19
C HIS A 272 24.20 4.64 1.86
N HIS A 273 25.05 4.26 0.90
CA HIS A 273 25.06 4.73 -0.48
C HIS A 273 23.68 4.38 -1.12
N ASN A 274 23.45 3.26 -1.83
CA ASN A 274 22.17 3.06 -2.55
C ASN A 274 21.02 2.44 -1.74
N GLY A 275 21.25 1.99 -0.51
CA GLY A 275 20.41 0.91 0.06
C GLY A 275 20.79 -0.47 -0.49
N GLU A 276 21.97 -0.60 -1.10
CA GLU A 276 22.50 -1.83 -1.70
C GLU A 276 24.00 -1.93 -1.40
N PRO A 277 24.53 -3.10 -0.98
CA PRO A 277 23.79 -4.33 -0.77
C PRO A 277 22.96 -4.33 0.51
N GLY A 278 21.87 -5.08 0.52
CA GLY A 278 21.26 -5.54 1.76
C GLY A 278 22.16 -6.55 2.49
N VAL A 279 21.71 -7.02 3.65
CA VAL A 279 22.37 -8.11 4.37
C VAL A 279 21.37 -9.24 4.63
N LEU A 280 21.87 -10.48 4.53
CA LEU A 280 21.13 -11.70 4.83
C LEU A 280 21.95 -12.54 5.79
N PHE A 281 21.46 -12.71 7.02
CA PHE A 281 22.10 -13.56 8.03
C PHE A 281 21.83 -15.04 7.72
N LEU A 282 22.78 -15.67 7.02
CA LEU A 282 22.64 -17.03 6.50
C LEU A 282 22.59 -18.07 7.63
N ASP A 283 23.44 -17.92 8.66
CA ASP A 283 23.50 -18.86 9.78
C ASP A 283 22.22 -18.80 10.62
N ALA A 284 21.64 -17.61 10.78
CA ALA A 284 20.36 -17.41 11.43
C ALA A 284 19.21 -18.09 10.66
N ALA A 285 19.17 -17.92 9.34
CA ALA A 285 18.18 -18.60 8.49
C ALA A 285 18.36 -20.13 8.53
N ASN A 286 19.60 -20.63 8.54
CA ASN A 286 19.89 -22.06 8.52
C ASN A 286 19.73 -22.76 9.88
N ARG A 287 19.83 -22.04 11.02
CA ARG A 287 19.44 -22.58 12.33
C ARG A 287 17.97 -22.98 12.40
N GLU A 288 17.10 -22.25 11.71
CA GLU A 288 15.66 -22.48 11.67
C GLU A 288 15.20 -23.22 10.39
N ASN A 289 16.14 -23.66 9.54
CA ASN A 289 15.84 -24.45 8.35
C ASN A 289 15.26 -25.82 8.79
N PRO A 290 14.02 -26.18 8.38
CA PRO A 290 13.40 -27.45 8.77
C PRO A 290 13.91 -28.65 7.96
N VAL A 291 14.67 -28.43 6.88
CA VAL A 291 15.17 -29.47 5.96
C VAL A 291 16.67 -29.33 5.66
N PRO A 292 17.55 -29.16 6.68
CA PRO A 292 18.98 -28.88 6.47
C PRO A 292 19.73 -30.09 5.88
N HIS A 293 19.11 -31.27 5.88
CA HIS A 293 19.62 -32.49 5.24
C HIS A 293 19.37 -32.53 3.72
N LEU A 294 18.56 -31.63 3.17
CA LEU A 294 18.31 -31.50 1.73
C LEU A 294 19.12 -30.36 1.10
N TYR A 295 19.10 -29.18 1.73
CA TYR A 295 19.78 -27.99 1.23
C TYR A 295 19.97 -26.92 2.31
N GLU A 296 20.84 -25.96 2.01
CA GLU A 296 21.13 -24.75 2.78
C GLU A 296 20.37 -23.55 2.16
N LEU A 297 19.93 -22.59 2.98
CA LEU A 297 19.23 -21.37 2.55
C LEU A 297 20.23 -20.27 2.19
N GLU A 298 20.05 -19.63 1.02
CA GLU A 298 21.03 -18.68 0.44
C GLU A 298 20.46 -17.32 -0.10
N SER A 299 19.16 -16.93 0.04
CA SER A 299 18.60 -15.64 -0.54
C SER A 299 17.22 -15.11 0.01
N THR A 300 16.83 -13.81 -0.16
CA THR A 300 15.58 -13.12 0.40
C THR A 300 15.00 -11.83 -0.34
N ASN A 301 14.09 -11.01 0.26
CA ASN A 301 13.40 -9.78 -0.28
C ASN A 301 12.91 -8.64 0.76
N PRO A 302 12.93 -7.30 0.44
CA PRO A 302 12.36 -6.01 1.06
C PRO A 302 11.75 -5.74 2.50
N CYS A 303 11.19 -4.51 2.77
CA CYS A 303 10.64 -3.94 4.07
C CYS A 303 9.72 -2.64 4.03
N PHE A 304 8.63 -2.48 4.87
CA PHE A 304 7.88 -1.25 5.38
C PHE A 304 6.74 -1.63 6.42
N VAL A 305 5.99 -0.68 7.05
CA VAL A 305 4.80 -0.96 7.94
C VAL A 305 3.44 -0.49 7.37
N GLY A 306 2.36 -1.27 7.57
CA GLY A 306 1.08 -1.13 6.84
C GLY A 306 0.26 0.15 7.08
N SER A 307 0.12 0.62 8.32
CA SER A 307 -0.83 1.72 8.62
C SER A 307 -0.37 3.13 8.20
N ALA A 308 0.83 3.27 7.63
CA ALA A 308 1.32 4.53 7.11
C ALA A 308 0.64 4.88 5.78
N ARG A 309 0.27 6.14 5.57
CA ARG A 309 -0.30 6.62 4.30
C ARG A 309 0.76 7.17 3.36
N ILE A 310 0.59 6.94 2.07
CA ILE A 310 1.44 7.44 1.00
C ILE A 310 0.58 8.10 -0.09
N ALA A 311 1.03 9.23 -0.64
CA ALA A 311 0.30 9.95 -1.67
C ALA A 311 0.46 9.26 -3.03
N THR A 312 -0.66 8.88 -3.65
CA THR A 312 -0.72 8.18 -4.94
C THR A 312 -1.67 8.88 -5.90
N GLU A 313 -1.68 8.46 -7.17
CA GLU A 313 -2.71 8.86 -8.17
C GLU A 313 -4.16 8.49 -7.78
N PHE A 314 -4.35 7.71 -6.71
CA PHE A 314 -5.65 7.33 -6.13
C PHE A 314 -5.95 8.07 -4.81
N GLY A 315 -5.09 9.03 -4.41
CA GLY A 315 -5.15 9.71 -3.12
C GLY A 315 -4.18 9.14 -2.08
N LEU A 316 -4.45 9.42 -0.80
CA LEU A 316 -3.63 9.04 0.35
C LEU A 316 -4.01 7.65 0.87
N LEU A 317 -3.55 6.61 0.17
CA LEU A 317 -3.78 5.21 0.54
C LEU A 317 -2.79 4.75 1.62
N ARG A 318 -3.22 3.82 2.46
CA ARG A 318 -2.36 3.13 3.44
C ARG A 318 -1.48 2.09 2.75
N LEU A 319 -0.35 1.75 3.36
CA LEU A 319 0.56 0.73 2.84
C LEU A 319 -0.01 -0.70 2.99
N ASP A 320 -0.91 -0.95 3.93
CA ASP A 320 -1.68 -2.20 4.00
C ASP A 320 -2.73 -2.28 2.87
N GLU A 321 -3.56 -1.23 2.68
CA GLU A 321 -4.48 -1.12 1.53
C GLU A 321 -3.76 -1.31 0.17
N LEU A 322 -2.55 -0.75 0.02
CA LEU A 322 -1.72 -0.92 -1.19
C LEU A 322 -1.09 -2.32 -1.32
N ALA A 323 -0.80 -3.00 -0.21
CA ALA A 323 -0.30 -4.37 -0.22
C ALA A 323 -1.41 -5.37 -0.53
N GLU A 324 -2.61 -5.17 0.04
CA GLU A 324 -3.81 -5.98 -0.20
C GLU A 324 -4.34 -5.84 -1.64
N SER A 325 -4.23 -4.65 -2.23
CA SER A 325 -4.70 -4.38 -3.59
C SER A 325 -3.70 -4.74 -4.71
N GLU A 326 -2.43 -5.03 -4.36
CA GLU A 326 -1.31 -5.25 -5.29
C GLU A 326 -1.14 -4.14 -6.36
N ILE A 327 -1.65 -2.92 -6.11
CA ILE A 327 -1.65 -1.84 -7.09
C ILE A 327 -0.24 -1.22 -7.18
N ALA A 328 0.46 -1.52 -8.28
CA ALA A 328 1.54 -0.64 -8.75
C ALA A 328 0.94 0.74 -9.08
N ALA A 329 1.27 1.74 -8.25
CA ALA A 329 0.78 3.11 -8.35
C ALA A 329 1.91 4.07 -8.70
N PHE A 330 1.57 5.22 -9.30
CA PHE A 330 2.45 6.38 -9.23
C PHE A 330 2.38 7.02 -7.84
N VAL A 331 3.55 7.15 -7.19
CA VAL A 331 3.73 7.70 -5.85
C VAL A 331 4.29 9.12 -5.93
N ALA A 332 3.69 10.04 -5.18
CA ALA A 332 4.19 11.40 -5.04
C ALA A 332 5.46 11.40 -4.15
N SER A 333 6.56 11.93 -4.68
CA SER A 333 7.84 11.99 -3.98
C SER A 333 8.51 13.37 -4.16
N ASP A 334 9.01 13.94 -3.07
CA ASP A 334 9.60 15.28 -3.04
C ASP A 334 10.85 15.37 -3.93
N ASN A 335 10.99 16.44 -4.71
CA ASN A 335 12.11 16.60 -5.65
C ASN A 335 13.46 16.87 -4.97
N ARG A 336 13.44 17.25 -3.70
CA ARG A 336 14.64 17.39 -2.87
C ARG A 336 15.07 16.06 -2.26
N ALA A 337 14.18 15.06 -2.26
CA ALA A 337 14.53 13.70 -1.86
C ALA A 337 15.44 13.10 -2.95
N PRO A 338 16.65 12.65 -2.60
CA PRO A 338 17.53 11.98 -3.53
C PRO A 338 16.84 10.78 -4.19
N THR A 339 16.73 10.75 -5.52
CA THR A 339 16.20 9.60 -6.27
C THR A 339 17.08 8.36 -6.12
N ASN A 340 18.33 8.57 -5.73
CA ASN A 340 19.28 7.56 -5.31
C ASN A 340 19.68 7.93 -3.89
N HIS A 341 19.41 7.06 -2.89
CA HIS A 341 19.56 7.36 -1.45
C HIS A 341 20.99 7.79 -1.02
N LYS A 342 21.94 7.70 -1.96
CA LYS A 342 23.36 8.11 -1.93
C LYS A 342 23.60 9.57 -1.59
N SER A 343 22.73 10.45 -2.06
CA SER A 343 23.02 11.88 -1.99
C SER A 343 22.80 12.40 -0.57
N LYS A 344 23.88 12.84 0.07
CA LYS A 344 23.79 13.74 1.24
C LYS A 344 23.36 15.14 0.81
N ASP A 345 23.60 15.49 -0.46
CA ASP A 345 23.10 16.71 -1.07
C ASP A 345 21.60 16.56 -1.34
N ILE A 346 20.83 17.21 -0.47
CA ILE A 346 19.41 17.44 -0.62
C ILE A 346 19.22 18.28 -1.88
N GLY A 347 18.33 17.87 -2.77
CA GLY A 347 18.03 18.65 -3.97
C GLY A 347 17.56 20.06 -3.58
N THR A 348 18.01 21.08 -4.32
CA THR A 348 17.65 22.48 -4.03
C THR A 348 16.28 22.88 -4.58
N ILE A 349 15.71 22.07 -5.48
CA ILE A 349 14.45 22.33 -6.17
C ILE A 349 13.29 21.78 -5.32
N PRO A 350 12.45 22.63 -4.70
CA PRO A 350 11.25 22.19 -4.00
C PRO A 350 10.19 21.69 -4.99
N GLY A 351 9.15 21.06 -4.44
CA GLY A 351 8.06 20.47 -5.19
C GLY A 351 8.09 18.94 -5.14
N VAL A 352 7.18 18.34 -5.89
CA VAL A 352 6.91 16.89 -5.87
C VAL A 352 6.78 16.40 -7.31
N ALA A 353 7.14 15.14 -7.55
CA ALA A 353 6.82 14.46 -8.80
C ALA A 353 6.19 13.10 -8.52
N LEU A 354 5.25 12.71 -9.38
CA LEU A 354 4.71 11.36 -9.46
C LEU A 354 5.74 10.44 -10.12
N ARG A 355 6.21 9.44 -9.37
CA ARG A 355 7.19 8.44 -9.83
C ARG A 355 6.57 7.05 -9.77
N PRO A 356 6.81 6.16 -10.75
CA PRO A 356 6.28 4.80 -10.69
C PRO A 356 6.90 4.05 -9.51
N ALA A 357 6.07 3.46 -8.66
CA ALA A 357 6.51 2.61 -7.56
C ALA A 357 6.23 1.14 -7.83
N SER A 358 7.06 0.26 -7.27
CA SER A 358 6.72 -1.15 -7.11
C SER A 358 5.44 -1.29 -6.25
N PRO A 359 4.61 -2.33 -6.45
CA PRO A 359 3.57 -2.68 -5.48
C PRO A 359 4.16 -2.77 -4.06
N VAL A 360 3.34 -2.52 -3.05
CA VAL A 360 3.73 -2.72 -1.64
C VAL A 360 3.55 -4.20 -1.29
N TRP A 361 4.37 -4.76 -0.38
CA TRP A 361 4.17 -6.11 0.15
C TRP A 361 4.52 -6.20 1.64
N MET A 362 3.87 -7.10 2.37
CA MET A 362 4.21 -7.40 3.75
C MET A 362 5.41 -8.37 3.84
N THR A 363 6.12 -8.30 4.96
CA THR A 363 7.56 -8.01 4.86
C THR A 363 8.32 -8.47 6.10
N ARG A 364 7.83 -8.06 7.27
CA ARG A 364 8.07 -8.65 8.59
C ARG A 364 6.75 -8.55 9.34
N SER A 365 6.20 -9.66 9.82
CA SER A 365 5.12 -9.64 10.81
C SER A 365 5.70 -9.46 12.21
N ASN A 366 4.95 -8.84 13.13
CA ASN A 366 5.34 -8.66 14.53
C ASN A 366 6.72 -7.98 14.77
N ALA A 367 7.19 -7.16 13.82
CA ALA A 367 8.45 -6.43 13.96
C ALA A 367 8.35 -5.31 15.02
N PRO A 368 9.45 -5.00 15.74
CA PRO A 368 9.50 -3.83 16.61
C PRO A 368 9.34 -2.54 15.80
N VAL A 369 8.59 -1.58 16.35
CA VAL A 369 8.33 -0.28 15.73
C VAL A 369 8.62 0.87 16.70
N MET A 370 9.08 1.98 16.15
CA MET A 370 9.31 3.24 16.87
C MET A 370 8.33 4.30 16.36
N LYS A 371 7.90 5.19 17.27
CA LYS A 371 7.01 6.31 16.94
C LYS A 371 7.77 7.63 16.96
N LEU A 372 7.98 8.20 15.78
CA LEU A 372 8.55 9.53 15.58
C LEU A 372 7.47 10.59 15.86
N THR A 373 7.82 11.65 16.58
CA THR A 373 6.95 12.83 16.77
C THR A 373 7.78 14.10 16.67
N THR A 374 7.41 14.98 15.73
CA THR A 374 8.09 16.27 15.54
C THR A 374 7.54 17.35 16.47
N LYS A 375 8.33 18.41 16.71
CA LYS A 375 7.86 19.65 17.38
C LYS A 375 6.72 20.36 16.63
N GLY A 376 6.49 20.02 15.36
CA GLY A 376 5.37 20.49 14.55
C GLY A 376 4.05 19.73 14.81
N GLY A 377 4.09 18.58 15.48
CA GLY A 377 2.93 17.72 15.70
C GLY A 377 2.86 16.50 14.75
N TYR A 378 3.60 16.51 13.64
CA TYR A 378 3.66 15.37 12.71
C TYR A 378 4.12 14.12 13.44
N GLN A 379 3.43 12.99 13.22
CA GLN A 379 3.75 11.68 13.78
C GLN A 379 3.81 10.63 12.69
N ILE A 380 4.73 9.68 12.82
CA ILE A 380 4.82 8.49 11.97
C ILE A 380 5.39 7.32 12.77
N THR A 381 4.88 6.12 12.51
CA THR A 381 5.37 4.87 13.10
C THR A 381 6.12 4.11 12.00
N ALA A 382 7.32 3.64 12.28
CA ALA A 382 8.13 2.85 11.34
C ALA A 382 9.06 1.90 12.11
N THR A 383 9.74 1.00 11.41
CA THR A 383 10.77 0.15 12.02
C THR A 383 12.03 0.97 12.37
N PRO A 384 12.87 0.52 13.34
CA PRO A 384 14.08 1.25 13.77
C PRO A 384 15.06 1.59 12.64
N ASP A 385 15.18 0.69 11.65
CA ASP A 385 16.01 0.77 10.44
C ASP A 385 15.43 1.68 9.34
N HIS A 386 14.23 2.27 9.54
CA HIS A 386 13.60 3.10 8.52
C HIS A 386 14.25 4.49 8.38
N LYS A 387 14.65 4.88 7.16
CA LYS A 387 15.40 6.11 6.88
C LYS A 387 14.49 7.32 6.62
N PHE A 388 14.69 8.37 7.41
CA PHE A 388 14.05 9.69 7.25
C PHE A 388 15.01 10.71 6.65
N LEU A 389 14.52 11.57 5.76
CA LEU A 389 15.33 12.64 5.16
C LEU A 389 15.47 13.81 6.13
N THR A 390 16.69 14.14 6.51
CA THR A 390 17.03 15.27 7.38
C THR A 390 17.70 16.40 6.60
N THR A 391 17.93 17.56 7.23
CA THR A 391 18.75 18.65 6.64
C THR A 391 20.23 18.30 6.43
N LYS A 392 20.64 17.05 6.69
CA LYS A 392 22.00 16.51 6.49
C LYS A 392 22.02 15.22 5.64
N GLY A 393 20.91 14.88 4.98
CA GLY A 393 20.70 13.61 4.27
C GLY A 393 19.87 12.60 5.06
N TYR A 394 19.82 11.35 4.59
CA TYR A 394 19.04 10.27 5.22
C TYR A 394 19.64 9.78 6.55
N VAL A 395 18.79 9.63 7.57
CA VAL A 395 19.12 9.10 8.90
C VAL A 395 18.05 8.09 9.31
N GLU A 396 18.46 6.93 9.82
CA GLU A 396 17.54 5.90 10.34
C GLU A 396 16.80 6.38 11.60
N LEU A 397 15.58 5.91 11.80
CA LEU A 397 14.72 6.34 12.91
C LEU A 397 15.38 6.11 14.28
N GLN A 398 16.07 4.99 14.46
CA GLN A 398 16.85 4.69 15.67
C GLN A 398 18.02 5.65 15.94
N ASN A 399 18.50 6.33 14.90
CA ASN A 399 19.67 7.22 14.93
C ASN A 399 19.28 8.71 14.94
N LEU A 400 17.99 9.05 14.92
CA LEU A 400 17.50 10.43 15.03
C LEU A 400 17.56 10.93 16.48
N ASN A 401 18.10 12.14 16.67
CA ASN A 401 18.22 12.78 17.97
C ASN A 401 17.16 13.88 18.18
N ILE A 402 16.80 14.15 19.43
CA ILE A 402 15.90 15.26 19.77
C ILE A 402 16.57 16.58 19.35
N GLY A 403 15.95 17.25 18.38
CA GLY A 403 16.46 18.49 17.79
C GLY A 403 16.83 18.38 16.31
N ASP A 404 16.96 17.16 15.78
CA ASP A 404 17.17 16.96 14.34
C ASP A 404 15.98 17.47 13.51
N ARG A 405 16.30 18.01 12.33
CA ARG A 405 15.34 18.62 11.42
C ARG A 405 15.05 17.69 10.24
N LEU A 406 13.81 17.22 10.17
CA LEU A 406 13.31 16.40 9.07
C LEU A 406 12.79 17.28 7.93
N LEU A 407 12.89 16.79 6.70
CA LEU A 407 12.19 17.36 5.56
C LEU A 407 10.76 16.81 5.51
N ILE A 408 9.79 17.73 5.54
CA ILE A 408 8.41 17.48 5.12
C ILE A 408 8.24 17.83 3.65
N GLN A 409 7.23 17.26 2.98
CA GLN A 409 6.91 17.53 1.58
C GLN A 409 6.82 19.04 1.28
N SER A 410 7.47 19.50 0.21
CA SER A 410 7.65 20.92 -0.14
C SER A 410 6.70 21.44 -1.23
N GLY A 411 5.80 20.60 -1.71
CA GLY A 411 4.81 20.98 -2.70
C GLY A 411 3.57 20.11 -2.61
N GLU A 412 2.63 20.40 -3.49
CA GLU A 412 1.43 19.60 -3.67
C GLU A 412 1.79 18.18 -4.14
N GLY A 413 1.20 17.18 -3.50
CA GLY A 413 1.44 15.76 -3.74
C GLY A 413 0.56 15.21 -4.85
N ALA A 414 -0.16 14.13 -4.56
CA ALA A 414 -1.04 13.48 -5.52
C ALA A 414 -2.45 13.33 -4.95
N TRP A 415 -3.42 13.35 -5.87
CA TRP A 415 -4.84 13.33 -5.58
C TRP A 415 -5.53 12.30 -6.47
N SER A 416 -6.62 11.74 -5.96
CA SER A 416 -7.45 10.81 -6.71
C SER A 416 -7.99 11.48 -7.98
N ARG A 417 -7.98 10.74 -9.08
CA ARG A 417 -8.71 11.09 -10.32
C ARG A 417 -10.07 10.39 -10.42
N ASN A 418 -10.47 9.63 -9.40
CA ASN A 418 -11.76 8.98 -9.35
C ASN A 418 -12.80 9.91 -8.72
N TYR A 419 -13.81 10.29 -9.51
CA TYR A 419 -14.91 11.15 -9.08
C TYR A 419 -16.15 10.37 -8.64
N ASP A 420 -16.18 9.04 -8.77
CA ASP A 420 -17.34 8.26 -8.36
C ASP A 420 -17.30 8.00 -6.84
N LEU A 421 -18.46 8.04 -6.17
CA LEU A 421 -18.52 7.84 -4.72
C LEU A 421 -18.32 6.36 -4.33
N PRO A 422 -17.60 6.07 -3.23
CA PRO A 422 -17.21 4.69 -2.88
C PRO A 422 -18.37 3.81 -2.39
N ASN A 423 -19.51 4.41 -2.04
CA ASN A 423 -20.62 3.81 -1.28
C ASN A 423 -21.97 3.88 -2.01
N VAL A 424 -22.01 4.18 -3.32
CA VAL A 424 -23.26 4.35 -4.09
C VAL A 424 -24.21 3.15 -3.96
N GLN A 425 -23.68 1.93 -4.05
CA GLN A 425 -24.47 0.70 -3.96
C GLN A 425 -25.13 0.53 -2.58
N TYR A 426 -24.35 0.68 -1.51
CA TYR A 426 -24.86 0.67 -0.12
C TYR A 426 -25.97 1.69 0.08
N MET A 427 -25.82 2.89 -0.48
CA MET A 427 -26.87 3.91 -0.40
C MET A 427 -28.14 3.53 -1.14
N GLN A 428 -28.05 2.90 -2.31
CA GLN A 428 -29.22 2.39 -3.04
C GLN A 428 -29.95 1.28 -2.26
N GLU A 429 -29.21 0.42 -1.54
CA GLU A 429 -29.78 -0.65 -0.71
C GLU A 429 -30.52 -0.10 0.51
N ILE A 430 -29.89 0.79 1.29
CA ILE A 430 -30.53 1.47 2.42
C ILE A 430 -31.77 2.25 1.97
N MET A 431 -31.70 2.92 0.82
CA MET A 431 -32.85 3.59 0.21
C MET A 431 -33.97 2.62 -0.17
N ALA A 432 -33.66 1.46 -0.71
CA ALA A 432 -34.66 0.44 -1.06
C ALA A 432 -35.35 -0.10 0.20
N GLU A 433 -34.61 -0.40 1.27
CA GLU A 433 -35.18 -0.84 2.55
C GLU A 433 -36.08 0.23 3.19
N MET A 434 -35.63 1.48 3.20
CA MET A 434 -36.39 2.60 3.76
C MET A 434 -37.63 2.94 2.92
N ALA A 435 -37.57 2.79 1.60
CA ALA A 435 -38.76 2.86 0.75
C ALA A 435 -39.75 1.73 1.06
N LEU A 436 -39.27 0.51 1.36
CA LEU A 436 -40.13 -0.63 1.68
C LEU A 436 -40.81 -0.48 3.06
N SER A 437 -40.12 0.04 4.07
CA SER A 437 -40.56 0.11 5.48
C SER A 437 -41.18 1.45 5.91
N GLY A 438 -40.79 2.54 5.25
CA GLY A 438 -41.05 3.93 5.64
C GLY A 438 -40.11 4.43 6.74
N ASP A 439 -39.71 5.71 6.71
CA ASP A 439 -38.87 6.33 7.76
C ASP A 439 -39.68 6.64 9.04
N ARG A 440 -39.99 5.59 9.80
CA ARG A 440 -40.71 5.71 11.08
C ARG A 440 -39.86 6.33 12.20
N ALA A 441 -38.54 6.47 12.01
CA ALA A 441 -37.61 6.87 13.06
C ALA A 441 -37.46 8.39 13.20
N SER A 442 -37.60 9.15 12.11
CA SER A 442 -37.58 10.63 12.14
C SER A 442 -38.92 11.26 12.57
N GLY A 443 -39.95 10.45 12.83
CA GLY A 443 -41.31 10.95 13.09
C GLY A 443 -41.98 11.53 11.84
N HIS A 444 -41.58 11.10 10.64
CA HIS A 444 -42.12 11.57 9.36
C HIS A 444 -42.82 10.44 8.60
N THR A 445 -43.92 10.75 7.93
CA THR A 445 -44.63 9.76 7.09
C THR A 445 -44.23 9.93 5.63
N VAL A 446 -42.96 9.65 5.30
CA VAL A 446 -42.54 9.56 3.89
C VAL A 446 -43.20 8.32 3.30
N GLN A 447 -44.13 8.49 2.38
CA GLN A 447 -44.82 7.36 1.76
C GLN A 447 -43.97 6.72 0.65
N ARG A 448 -44.25 5.45 0.34
CA ARG A 448 -43.61 4.67 -0.75
C ARG A 448 -43.55 5.40 -2.10
N ARG A 449 -44.47 6.33 -2.36
CA ARG A 449 -44.57 7.06 -3.64
C ARG A 449 -43.69 8.31 -3.71
N ASP A 450 -43.38 8.92 -2.56
CA ASP A 450 -42.62 10.17 -2.50
C ASP A 450 -41.10 9.93 -2.42
N PHE A 451 -40.70 8.77 -1.91
CA PHE A 451 -39.31 8.41 -1.63
C PHE A 451 -38.40 8.47 -2.87
N HIS A 452 -38.88 8.01 -4.04
CA HIS A 452 -38.11 8.06 -5.28
C HIS A 452 -37.87 9.51 -5.76
N ASN A 453 -38.87 10.38 -5.62
CA ASN A 453 -38.79 11.77 -6.03
C ASN A 453 -37.94 12.61 -5.06
N LEU A 454 -38.03 12.34 -3.76
CA LEU A 454 -37.32 13.08 -2.70
C LEU A 454 -35.80 12.91 -2.77
N TYR A 455 -35.32 11.79 -3.32
CA TYR A 455 -33.90 11.42 -3.37
C TYR A 455 -33.37 11.17 -4.78
N ALA A 456 -34.10 11.60 -5.82
CA ALA A 456 -33.67 11.50 -7.22
C ALA A 456 -32.34 12.25 -7.52
N ASN A 457 -32.03 13.24 -6.68
CA ASN A 457 -30.88 14.15 -6.84
C ASN A 457 -29.68 13.78 -5.95
N LEU A 458 -29.66 12.61 -5.31
CA LEU A 458 -28.54 12.23 -4.44
C LEU A 458 -27.19 12.26 -5.19
N PRO A 459 -26.11 12.78 -4.56
CA PRO A 459 -24.79 12.76 -5.16
C PRO A 459 -24.41 11.32 -5.54
N GLN A 460 -24.07 11.13 -6.82
CA GLN A 460 -23.44 9.91 -7.32
C GLN A 460 -21.92 10.09 -7.48
N LYS A 461 -21.47 11.35 -7.45
CA LYS A 461 -20.09 11.76 -7.68
C LYS A 461 -19.62 12.76 -6.62
N TRP A 462 -18.32 12.73 -6.41
CA TRP A 462 -17.57 13.73 -5.70
C TRP A 462 -17.75 15.13 -6.32
N SER A 463 -18.03 16.11 -5.46
CA SER A 463 -18.09 17.52 -5.83
C SER A 463 -17.50 18.39 -4.71
N TYR A 464 -17.13 19.62 -5.05
CA TYR A 464 -16.64 20.61 -4.10
C TYR A 464 -17.68 20.92 -3.00
N GLU A 465 -18.95 21.01 -3.38
CA GLU A 465 -20.09 21.22 -2.47
C GLU A 465 -20.24 20.06 -1.49
N LEU A 466 -20.05 18.82 -1.96
CA LEU A 466 -20.10 17.65 -1.08
C LEU A 466 -18.93 17.68 -0.07
N GLY A 467 -17.75 18.11 -0.51
CA GLY A 467 -16.63 18.42 0.39
C GLY A 467 -17.02 19.44 1.46
N ILE A 468 -17.56 20.60 1.05
CA ILE A 468 -18.04 21.67 1.95
C ILE A 468 -19.04 21.13 3.00
N VAL A 469 -20.04 20.35 2.57
CA VAL A 469 -21.06 19.81 3.47
C VAL A 469 -20.46 18.81 4.48
N ILE A 470 -19.54 17.94 4.04
CA ILE A 470 -18.84 16.99 4.93
C ILE A 470 -17.94 17.76 5.93
N GLY A 471 -17.23 18.79 5.46
CA GLY A 471 -16.37 19.62 6.31
C GLY A 471 -17.15 20.32 7.42
N TRP A 472 -18.34 20.85 7.07
CA TRP A 472 -19.23 21.47 8.06
C TRP A 472 -19.79 20.46 9.06
N LEU A 473 -20.16 19.24 8.61
CA LEU A 473 -20.60 18.17 9.51
C LEU A 473 -19.51 17.76 10.50
N VAL A 474 -18.25 17.75 10.07
CA VAL A 474 -17.11 17.42 10.94
C VAL A 474 -16.77 18.58 11.89
N GLY A 475 -16.96 19.84 11.50
CA GLY A 475 -16.91 20.99 12.41
C GLY A 475 -18.17 21.09 13.30
N ASP A 476 -19.08 21.99 12.91
CA ASP A 476 -20.29 22.38 13.65
C ASP A 476 -21.53 21.49 13.41
N GLY A 477 -21.34 20.27 12.91
CA GLY A 477 -22.41 19.27 12.79
C GLY A 477 -22.30 18.08 13.72
N TRP A 478 -23.35 17.25 13.69
CA TRP A 478 -23.44 15.99 14.41
C TRP A 478 -24.16 14.92 13.60
N LEU A 479 -23.79 13.66 13.88
CA LEU A 479 -24.59 12.48 13.59
C LEU A 479 -24.94 11.80 14.93
N SER A 480 -26.20 11.40 15.10
CA SER A 480 -26.73 10.80 16.34
C SER A 480 -27.74 9.70 16.02
N PRO A 481 -27.35 8.41 16.07
CA PRO A 481 -28.18 7.29 15.56
C PRO A 481 -29.50 7.09 16.31
N ASN A 482 -29.61 7.62 17.53
CA ASN A 482 -30.74 7.43 18.45
C ASN A 482 -31.59 8.71 18.61
N SER A 483 -31.37 9.73 17.79
CA SER A 483 -32.11 11.00 17.82
C SER A 483 -33.23 11.00 16.77
N GLY A 484 -34.36 11.64 17.08
CA GLY A 484 -35.40 11.96 16.08
C GLY A 484 -34.95 13.00 15.05
N SER A 485 -33.85 13.70 15.32
CA SER A 485 -33.07 14.49 14.36
C SER A 485 -31.65 13.90 14.30
N PRO A 486 -31.46 12.80 13.54
CA PRO A 486 -30.21 12.04 13.56
C PRO A 486 -29.06 12.77 12.86
N LEU A 487 -29.33 13.68 11.92
CA LEU A 487 -28.32 14.59 11.37
C LEU A 487 -28.67 16.03 11.72
N GLY A 488 -27.66 16.84 12.04
CA GLY A 488 -27.83 18.28 12.08
C GLY A 488 -26.53 19.08 11.97
N MET A 489 -26.71 20.37 11.68
CA MET A 489 -25.66 21.37 11.51
C MET A 489 -26.07 22.64 12.28
N VAL A 490 -25.10 23.30 12.91
CA VAL A 490 -25.27 24.62 13.54
C VAL A 490 -24.62 25.69 12.66
N PHE A 491 -25.24 26.87 12.63
CA PHE A 491 -24.76 28.06 11.92
C PHE A 491 -24.96 29.29 12.78
N SER A 492 -24.08 30.28 12.70
CA SER A 492 -24.38 31.62 13.22
C SER A 492 -25.44 32.33 12.36
N LYS A 493 -26.07 33.39 12.87
CA LYS A 493 -27.09 34.12 12.12
C LYS A 493 -26.54 34.97 10.96
N ASP A 494 -25.27 35.36 11.04
CA ASP A 494 -24.60 36.25 10.08
C ASP A 494 -23.85 35.47 8.97
N GLU A 495 -23.82 34.14 9.06
CA GLU A 495 -23.25 33.24 8.04
C GLU A 495 -24.26 32.93 6.93
N SER A 496 -24.11 33.58 5.78
CA SER A 496 -24.83 33.23 4.54
C SER A 496 -24.31 31.93 3.92
N LEU A 497 -24.65 30.78 4.51
CA LEU A 497 -24.29 29.45 4.00
C LEU A 497 -25.31 28.91 3.00
N GLU A 498 -25.68 29.78 2.04
CA GLU A 498 -26.57 29.48 0.92
C GLU A 498 -26.11 28.23 0.13
N LEU A 499 -24.80 28.00 0.07
CA LEU A 499 -24.20 26.83 -0.59
C LEU A 499 -24.55 25.51 0.13
N ILE A 500 -24.40 25.44 1.46
CA ILE A 500 -24.72 24.24 2.25
C ILE A 500 -26.23 24.01 2.23
N HIS A 501 -27.02 25.07 2.42
CA HIS A 501 -28.47 24.98 2.40
C HIS A 501 -28.98 24.53 1.01
N SER A 502 -28.53 25.13 -0.09
CA SER A 502 -28.92 24.73 -1.44
C SER A 502 -28.48 23.31 -1.78
N ALA A 503 -27.25 22.91 -1.40
CA ALA A 503 -26.76 21.55 -1.64
C ALA A 503 -27.62 20.51 -0.92
N MET A 504 -27.85 20.70 0.39
CA MET A 504 -28.68 19.80 1.19
C MET A 504 -30.14 19.79 0.74
N GLN A 505 -30.70 20.95 0.40
CA GLN A 505 -32.07 21.07 -0.13
C GLN A 505 -32.22 20.38 -1.49
N ASN A 506 -31.22 20.49 -2.37
CA ASN A 506 -31.22 19.86 -3.68
C ASN A 506 -31.13 18.32 -3.58
N TRP A 507 -30.28 17.79 -2.69
CA TRP A 507 -30.03 16.36 -2.57
C TRP A 507 -31.04 15.59 -1.73
N PHE A 508 -31.62 16.23 -0.70
CA PHE A 508 -32.43 15.57 0.32
C PHE A 508 -33.79 16.23 0.59
N GLY A 509 -34.12 17.32 -0.12
CA GLY A 509 -35.29 18.14 0.15
C GLY A 509 -35.12 19.07 1.35
N SER A 510 -36.20 19.79 1.70
CA SER A 510 -36.20 20.75 2.80
C SER A 510 -35.99 20.07 4.16
N GLY A 511 -34.89 20.42 4.85
CA GLY A 511 -34.70 20.08 6.26
C GLY A 511 -35.49 21.00 7.19
N HIS A 512 -35.49 20.69 8.49
CA HIS A 512 -36.11 21.56 9.50
C HIS A 512 -35.11 22.59 9.99
N ILE A 513 -35.46 23.87 9.84
CA ILE A 513 -34.69 25.01 10.34
C ILE A 513 -35.27 25.45 11.68
N HIS A 514 -34.43 25.48 12.71
CA HIS A 514 -34.76 25.99 14.04
C HIS A 514 -34.03 27.31 14.28
N ASP A 515 -34.76 28.42 14.20
CA ASP A 515 -34.24 29.72 14.61
C ASP A 515 -34.13 29.81 16.14
N ARG A 516 -32.92 30.04 16.64
CA ARG A 516 -32.63 30.36 18.05
C ARG A 516 -32.21 31.82 18.17
N THR A 517 -31.93 32.29 19.39
CA THR A 517 -31.61 33.71 19.64
C THR A 517 -30.40 34.19 18.83
N SER A 518 -29.30 33.45 18.84
CA SER A 518 -28.02 33.81 18.21
C SER A 518 -27.56 32.87 17.07
N LEU A 519 -28.27 31.76 16.85
CA LEU A 519 -27.85 30.69 15.95
C LEU A 519 -29.04 30.08 15.21
N LYS A 520 -28.76 29.44 14.08
CA LYS A 520 -29.70 28.62 13.32
C LYS A 520 -29.25 27.17 13.38
N GLN A 521 -30.19 26.23 13.47
CA GLN A 521 -29.90 24.80 13.41
C GLN A 521 -30.68 24.20 12.26
N MET A 522 -30.01 23.49 11.36
CA MET A 522 -30.64 22.73 10.29
C MET A 522 -30.57 21.24 10.63
N THR A 523 -31.71 20.55 10.56
CA THR A 523 -31.83 19.15 10.98
C THR A 523 -32.53 18.29 9.93
N TYR A 524 -32.09 17.04 9.82
CA TYR A 524 -32.54 16.08 8.82
C TYR A 524 -32.85 14.70 9.43
N GLY A 525 -33.71 13.96 8.74
CA GLY A 525 -34.11 12.58 9.08
C GLY A 525 -33.03 11.54 8.76
N ARG A 526 -33.44 10.26 8.67
CA ARG A 526 -32.50 9.14 8.70
C ARG A 526 -31.70 8.93 7.39
N VAL A 527 -32.26 9.23 6.21
CA VAL A 527 -31.55 9.04 4.93
C VAL A 527 -30.27 9.90 4.81
N PRO A 528 -30.29 11.23 5.10
CA PRO A 528 -29.05 12.02 5.10
C PRO A 528 -28.04 11.54 6.14
N PHE A 529 -28.49 11.08 7.32
CA PHE A 529 -27.61 10.47 8.32
C PHE A 529 -26.83 9.28 7.73
N GLU A 530 -27.51 8.31 7.09
CA GLU A 530 -26.84 7.13 6.52
C GLU A 530 -25.90 7.48 5.35
N PHE A 531 -26.27 8.49 4.55
CA PHE A 531 -25.44 8.99 3.46
C PHE A 531 -24.09 9.53 3.96
N PHE A 532 -24.09 10.44 4.93
CA PHE A 532 -22.84 10.98 5.47
C PHE A 532 -22.11 9.97 6.35
N HIS A 533 -22.83 9.10 7.06
CA HIS A 533 -22.21 8.05 7.87
C HIS A 533 -21.41 7.05 7.02
N SER A 534 -21.96 6.61 5.88
CA SER A 534 -21.28 5.70 4.94
C SER A 534 -20.17 6.36 4.12
N LEU A 535 -20.09 7.69 4.09
CA LEU A 535 -18.89 8.42 3.67
C LEU A 535 -17.82 8.51 4.79
N GLY A 536 -18.05 7.90 5.95
CA GLY A 536 -17.12 7.86 7.08
C GLY A 536 -17.27 9.01 8.07
N VAL A 537 -18.35 9.82 8.00
CA VAL A 537 -18.61 10.81 9.05
C VAL A 537 -19.01 10.05 10.32
N LEU A 538 -18.24 10.26 11.39
CA LEU A 538 -18.36 9.51 12.63
C LEU A 538 -19.45 10.10 13.55
N ALA A 539 -20.35 9.25 14.05
CA ALA A 539 -21.34 9.59 15.07
C ALA A 539 -20.73 9.58 16.49
N VAL A 540 -19.70 10.40 16.70
CA VAL A 540 -18.85 10.41 17.91
C VAL A 540 -18.74 11.80 18.56
N PRO A 541 -18.37 11.89 19.85
CA PRO A 541 -18.10 13.17 20.50
C PRO A 541 -16.99 13.99 19.82
N ALA A 542 -17.01 15.32 19.98
CA ALA A 542 -16.07 16.25 19.34
C ALA A 542 -14.57 15.94 19.54
N HIS A 543 -14.21 15.22 20.61
CA HIS A 543 -12.82 14.84 20.93
C HIS A 543 -12.38 13.50 20.30
N GLU A 544 -13.29 12.80 19.64
CA GLU A 544 -13.07 11.54 18.91
C GLU A 544 -13.30 11.69 17.39
N LYS A 545 -13.79 12.85 16.93
CA LYS A 545 -13.93 13.17 15.50
C LYS A 545 -12.60 12.97 14.75
N ARG A 546 -12.69 12.58 13.48
CA ARG A 546 -11.57 12.30 12.55
C ARG A 546 -11.89 12.88 11.17
N VAL A 547 -10.91 12.91 10.27
CA VAL A 547 -11.20 13.06 8.84
C VAL A 547 -11.95 11.80 8.36
N PRO A 548 -13.13 11.92 7.71
CA PRO A 548 -13.88 10.78 7.19
C PRO A 548 -13.04 9.96 6.20
N ASP A 549 -13.08 8.63 6.28
CA ASP A 549 -12.13 7.80 5.53
C ASP A 549 -12.24 7.98 4.01
N SER A 550 -13.43 8.29 3.48
CA SER A 550 -13.63 8.55 2.05
C SER A 550 -12.90 9.81 1.53
N ILE A 551 -12.55 10.76 2.40
CA ILE A 551 -11.83 11.99 2.05
C ILE A 551 -10.36 11.72 1.71
N TRP A 552 -9.75 10.64 2.23
CA TRP A 552 -8.36 10.29 1.90
C TRP A 552 -8.16 9.94 0.42
N THR A 553 -9.19 9.37 -0.21
CA THR A 553 -9.23 8.95 -1.62
C THR A 553 -10.07 9.88 -2.50
N ALA A 554 -10.47 11.04 -2.00
CA ALA A 554 -11.30 11.99 -2.74
C ALA A 554 -10.47 12.84 -3.73
N PRO A 555 -11.09 13.37 -4.80
CA PRO A 555 -10.49 14.38 -5.66
C PRO A 555 -10.09 15.65 -4.91
N ARG A 556 -9.07 16.33 -5.45
CA ARG A 556 -8.43 17.52 -4.87
C ARG A 556 -9.42 18.58 -4.39
N GLU A 557 -10.38 18.93 -5.24
CA GLU A 557 -11.41 19.95 -4.99
C GLU A 557 -12.37 19.57 -3.85
N VAL A 558 -12.65 18.29 -3.64
CA VAL A 558 -13.45 17.83 -2.50
C VAL A 558 -12.69 18.08 -1.20
N VAL A 559 -11.39 17.77 -1.19
CA VAL A 559 -10.55 18.00 -0.01
C VAL A 559 -10.38 19.50 0.27
N ILE A 560 -10.34 20.34 -0.76
CA ILE A 560 -10.40 21.82 -0.60
C ILE A 560 -11.73 22.23 0.04
N GLY A 561 -12.87 21.77 -0.48
CA GLY A 561 -14.19 22.07 0.09
C GLY A 561 -14.31 21.62 1.55
N PHE A 562 -13.87 20.40 1.85
CA PHE A 562 -13.82 19.82 3.19
C PHE A 562 -13.00 20.69 4.15
N LEU A 563 -11.75 21.03 3.78
CA LEU A 563 -10.90 21.87 4.62
C LEU A 563 -11.47 23.28 4.77
N GLN A 564 -12.02 23.87 3.70
CA GLN A 564 -12.60 25.21 3.75
C GLN A 564 -13.76 25.27 4.76
N ALA A 565 -14.73 24.37 4.67
CA ALA A 565 -15.86 24.36 5.60
C ALA A 565 -15.45 24.02 7.04
N LEU A 566 -14.51 23.10 7.25
CA LEU A 566 -13.99 22.79 8.57
C LEU A 566 -13.29 23.99 9.22
N PHE A 567 -12.53 24.78 8.43
CA PHE A 567 -11.93 26.03 8.89
C PHE A 567 -12.91 27.21 8.97
N SER A 568 -14.07 27.15 8.31
CA SER A 568 -15.14 28.13 8.53
C SER A 568 -15.84 27.90 9.87
N ALA A 569 -16.13 26.64 10.23
CA ALA A 569 -16.76 26.29 11.50
C ALA A 569 -15.82 26.46 12.72
N ASP A 570 -14.71 25.71 12.77
CA ASP A 570 -13.82 25.64 13.94
C ASP A 570 -12.56 26.54 13.82
N GLY A 571 -12.49 27.37 12.77
CA GLY A 571 -11.30 28.15 12.45
C GLY A 571 -11.32 29.61 12.92
N THR A 572 -10.13 30.19 13.03
CA THR A 572 -9.94 31.61 13.36
C THR A 572 -8.78 32.20 12.56
N VAL A 573 -8.96 33.42 12.07
CA VAL A 573 -7.90 34.23 11.46
C VAL A 573 -7.42 35.26 12.49
N HIS A 574 -6.15 35.19 12.85
CA HIS A 574 -5.54 36.12 13.81
C HIS A 574 -4.46 36.95 13.13
N THR A 575 -4.73 38.24 12.95
CA THR A 575 -3.78 39.25 12.45
C THR A 575 -3.15 40.03 13.61
N LYS A 576 -1.87 40.43 13.48
CA LYS A 576 -1.23 41.41 14.39
C LYS A 576 -0.88 42.69 13.66
N GLY A 577 -1.51 43.80 14.06
CA GLY A 577 -1.44 45.10 13.37
C GLY A 577 -0.09 45.84 13.37
N LEU A 578 1.01 45.23 13.85
CA LEU A 578 2.36 45.82 13.87
C LEU A 578 3.40 45.07 13.01
N ASN A 579 3.15 43.80 12.65
CA ASN A 579 4.11 42.95 11.94
C ASN A 579 3.60 42.41 10.59
N HIS A 580 2.36 42.71 10.20
CA HIS A 580 1.66 42.07 9.07
C HIS A 580 1.50 40.53 9.15
N ASP A 581 1.86 39.92 10.28
CA ASP A 581 1.66 38.49 10.54
C ASP A 581 0.16 38.13 10.58
N CYS A 582 -0.25 37.26 9.67
CA CYS A 582 -1.58 36.63 9.64
C CYS A 582 -1.43 35.13 9.92
N THR A 583 -2.17 34.61 10.90
CA THR A 583 -2.20 33.18 11.21
C THR A 583 -3.62 32.64 11.12
N VAL A 584 -3.84 31.70 10.22
CA VAL A 584 -5.06 30.88 10.16
C VAL A 584 -4.88 29.70 11.12
N ARG A 585 -5.90 29.40 11.93
CA ARG A 585 -5.84 28.37 12.98
C ARG A 585 -7.14 27.58 12.97
N LEU A 586 -7.05 26.26 13.07
CA LEU A 586 -8.16 25.36 13.39
C LEU A 586 -7.97 24.91 14.85
N ALA A 587 -9.01 24.93 15.68
CA ALA A 587 -8.88 24.64 17.11
C ALA A 587 -9.81 23.51 17.56
N SER A 588 -9.29 22.31 17.77
CA SER A 588 -10.12 21.13 18.09
C SER A 588 -9.79 20.49 19.44
N SER A 589 -10.76 19.77 19.99
CA SER A 589 -10.57 18.88 21.14
C SER A 589 -10.16 17.46 20.74
N SER A 590 -10.17 17.13 19.45
CA SER A 590 -9.62 15.88 18.88
C SER A 590 -8.20 16.13 18.35
N PRO A 591 -7.13 15.64 19.02
CA PRO A 591 -5.78 15.71 18.50
C PRO A 591 -5.61 14.90 17.21
N ASP A 592 -6.42 13.86 17.02
CA ASP A 592 -6.33 12.98 15.85
C ASP A 592 -6.98 13.61 14.61
N LEU A 593 -8.08 14.36 14.75
CA LEU A 593 -8.59 15.21 13.66
C LEU A 593 -7.54 16.22 13.20
N LEU A 594 -6.84 16.86 14.14
CA LEU A 594 -5.80 17.85 13.80
C LEU A 594 -4.58 17.21 13.12
N ARG A 595 -4.21 15.98 13.51
CA ARG A 595 -3.16 15.20 12.82
C ARG A 595 -3.60 14.83 11.41
N ASP A 596 -4.85 14.40 11.24
CA ASP A 596 -5.39 14.06 9.93
C ASP A 596 -5.40 15.28 9.00
N VAL A 597 -5.91 16.42 9.50
CA VAL A 597 -5.88 17.71 8.79
C VAL A 597 -4.46 18.16 8.49
N GLN A 598 -3.50 17.94 9.39
CA GLN A 598 -2.08 18.21 9.15
C GLN A 598 -1.48 17.34 8.02
N ILE A 599 -1.96 16.10 7.83
CA ILE A 599 -1.59 15.26 6.68
C ILE A 599 -2.22 15.80 5.39
N LEU A 600 -3.52 16.14 5.40
CA LEU A 600 -4.21 16.72 4.22
C LEU A 600 -3.54 18.03 3.77
N LEU A 601 -3.28 18.94 4.70
CA LEU A 601 -2.54 20.19 4.44
C LEU A 601 -1.13 19.89 3.92
N GLY A 602 -0.44 18.90 4.49
CA GLY A 602 0.85 18.42 3.99
C GLY A 602 0.80 17.95 2.53
N ASN A 603 -0.30 17.31 2.10
CA ASN A 603 -0.49 16.91 0.70
C ASN A 603 -0.77 18.10 -0.25
N PHE A 604 -1.22 19.25 0.26
CA PHE A 604 -1.21 20.52 -0.48
C PHE A 604 0.15 21.25 -0.43
N GLY A 605 1.17 20.70 0.25
CA GLY A 605 2.44 21.38 0.51
C GLY A 605 2.37 22.44 1.62
N ILE A 606 1.27 22.49 2.39
CA ILE A 606 1.04 23.47 3.46
C ILE A 606 1.57 22.91 4.79
N ALA A 607 2.64 23.52 5.29
CA ALA A 607 3.22 23.16 6.59
C ALA A 607 2.38 23.71 7.76
N ALA A 608 1.75 22.81 8.53
CA ALA A 608 0.94 23.16 9.69
C ALA A 608 1.64 22.79 11.01
N ARG A 609 1.21 23.42 12.13
CA ARG A 609 1.71 23.11 13.48
C ARG A 609 0.59 22.92 14.48
N ILE A 610 0.61 21.79 15.20
CA ILE A 610 -0.30 21.49 16.31
C ILE A 610 0.38 21.85 17.64
N TYR A 611 -0.34 22.50 18.56
CA TYR A 611 0.14 22.83 19.90
C TYR A 611 -1.03 22.99 20.87
N GLN A 612 -0.88 22.59 22.13
CA GLN A 612 -1.98 22.73 23.09
C GLN A 612 -2.34 24.21 23.31
N ARG A 613 -3.53 24.61 22.84
CA ARG A 613 -4.11 25.95 23.01
C ARG A 613 -4.68 26.15 24.41
N ARG A 614 -5.37 25.14 24.94
CA ARG A 614 -6.08 25.18 26.24
C ARG A 614 -5.93 23.85 26.97
N LYS A 615 -5.66 23.89 28.28
CA LYS A 615 -5.71 22.69 29.14
C LYS A 615 -7.16 22.22 29.33
N ALA A 616 -7.36 20.99 29.77
CA ALA A 616 -8.67 20.54 30.25
C ALA A 616 -8.98 21.21 31.60
N GLY A 617 -10.26 21.34 31.94
CA GLY A 617 -10.68 21.98 33.18
C GLY A 617 -12.18 21.95 33.41
N VAL A 618 -12.62 22.71 34.41
CA VAL A 618 -14.04 22.92 34.75
C VAL A 618 -14.36 24.40 34.55
N GLN A 619 -15.52 24.70 33.97
CA GLN A 619 -16.00 26.08 33.84
C GLN A 619 -17.51 26.11 34.06
N ALA A 620 -17.95 27.08 34.86
CA ALA A 620 -19.35 27.45 34.98
C ALA A 620 -19.84 28.01 33.63
N MET A 621 -20.82 27.34 33.01
CA MET A 621 -21.47 27.76 31.77
C MET A 621 -23.00 27.78 31.95
N PRO A 622 -23.76 28.51 31.10
CA PRO A 622 -25.22 28.55 31.20
C PRO A 622 -25.85 27.15 31.12
N ASP A 623 -26.77 26.86 32.04
CA ASP A 623 -27.39 25.53 32.18
C ASP A 623 -28.61 25.30 31.27
N GLY A 624 -28.93 26.28 30.42
CA GLY A 624 -30.12 26.29 29.56
C GLY A 624 -31.44 26.63 30.28
N LYS A 625 -31.41 26.91 31.59
CA LYS A 625 -32.56 27.26 32.44
C LYS A 625 -32.42 28.63 33.11
N GLY A 626 -31.40 29.41 32.74
CA GLY A 626 -31.10 30.73 33.29
C GLY A 626 -30.14 30.72 34.48
N GLY A 627 -29.62 29.55 34.87
CA GLY A 627 -28.57 29.40 35.86
C GLY A 627 -27.18 29.18 35.24
N LEU A 628 -26.18 29.05 36.10
CA LEU A 628 -24.85 28.54 35.75
C LEU A 628 -24.68 27.14 36.35
N LYS A 629 -24.03 26.26 35.60
CA LYS A 629 -23.64 24.92 36.06
C LYS A 629 -22.19 24.66 35.66
N ASP A 630 -21.46 23.93 36.48
CA ASP A 630 -20.10 23.50 36.15
C ASP A 630 -20.10 22.41 35.07
N TYR A 631 -19.33 22.65 34.00
CA TYR A 631 -19.11 21.71 32.92
C TYR A 631 -17.62 21.37 32.81
N ASN A 632 -17.33 20.07 32.77
CA ASN A 632 -16.00 19.55 32.43
C ASN A 632 -15.75 19.77 30.93
N TYR A 633 -14.67 20.45 30.57
CA TYR A 633 -14.26 20.64 29.19
C TYR A 633 -12.90 19.99 28.91
N LYS A 634 -12.78 19.39 27.72
CA LYS A 634 -11.55 18.76 27.24
C LYS A 634 -10.50 19.83 26.87
N ALA A 635 -9.24 19.41 26.85
CA ALA A 635 -8.15 20.21 26.28
C ALA A 635 -8.45 20.56 24.82
N GLN A 636 -7.92 21.69 24.36
CA GLN A 636 -8.01 22.12 22.96
C GLN A 636 -6.59 22.33 22.43
N TYR A 637 -6.38 21.94 21.19
CA TYR A 637 -5.11 21.95 20.45
C TYR A 637 -5.25 22.74 19.14
#